data_AF-A0A8H8BZS2-F1
#
_entry.id   AF-A0A8H8BZS2-F1
#
_cell.length_a   1.000
_cell.length_b   1.000
_cell.length_c   1.000
_cell.angle_alpha   90.00
_cell.angle_beta   90.00
_cell.angle_gamma   90.00
#
_symmetry.space_group_name_H-M   'P 1'
#
loop_
_entity.id
_entity.type
_entity.pdbx_description
1 polymer ?
#
loop_
_entity_poly.entity_id
_entity_poly.type
_entity_poly.pdbx_seq_one_letter_code
_entity_poly.pdbx_strand_id
1 'polypeptide(L)'
;MEYVQGQTLKELLDQDILHDLYFNQISKAMKLFLSFEVPDNATPGPIGGGTIRHFFFKDTVALIEYSSVDALQYHVQALANMPATNGLKVNFENEDLCFYYSNFFEGNFIFTNKGDFYIVDFEHAGVLPARFITYALDQPRPACTAIKKEFTFLPYENLEAMRVAGHNFMIRWRKAATAAITITVDSAQSGNPGSNAVDLNNGTIWHSQYSPSTASLPHTATLNLGACIRINGFTYLPRQDVKPGGFVNGNIGQHNIQISTDNTQWTTVVSNGVFADTAVLKKETFSDVLACYVRITALTEAGNRGPWTSAAEFGVIVSNNAASSTLASSSTIPLTTSTRTTTPSSTGALYTVSASVSAITVDSFQSGNEGSKAIDGDQSTIWHSRYDPAQALPHNAVMDLGSAMRVTGVTYLPRQDVPAGGQIYGNIGQHTIETSMDNTNWARAATSTFVDDAALKKETFPDVTARYVRITALTEAGNRGPWSSAAELGVLVLSDKAPVVPPSRGSWGSVIQLPLVAAGAFVLPDSGKVLVFSASGNVDFDARGKTMTAVYNPANGAVSPRTVTETKHDMFCPGISLDTNGRAIVTGGNDDNKMSIYSAANDGWTVGAPMNLVRGYQSSATLSDGRIFTIGGSWVPEGSRGGKDGEIYSVSSNTWTRLPGCPVAPMLTNDAAGVFRSDNHGWLFGWKNGAVFQAGPSKAMNWYGTSGTGSRTAAGTRASDGDSMNGNAVMYDSVNGKIFTAGGSPSYDNSYATSNVHKITIGAPGTAPSVTRLTSMSFARAFANSVPLADGKIFVTGGQTYAVPFSDANAIMQPELWDPATEKFTVLPSHKIPRTYHSIALLMLDGRVFTGGGGICGGCSTNHLDAEIYSPGYLFNPDGTAATRPVLNSVSVASVAVGGSITVTTDSPVTRFSLIRYGSVTHTVNTDQRVILLTPTGTGSGNSYTLTIPGDSGIALPGYWMLFAVNAAGVPSIAKSIKVTM
;
A
#
# COMPACT_ATOMS: atom_id res chain seq x y z
N MET A 1 20.58 -31.28 13.63
CA MET A 1 21.35 -30.49 14.62
C MET A 1 22.61 -31.24 14.95
N GLU A 2 23.74 -30.55 15.12
CA GLU A 2 24.95 -31.14 15.67
C GLU A 2 24.76 -31.41 17.18
N TYR A 3 25.44 -32.43 17.70
CA TYR A 3 25.35 -32.81 19.11
C TYR A 3 26.20 -31.85 19.97
N VAL A 4 25.56 -31.11 20.88
CA VAL A 4 26.26 -30.22 21.82
C VAL A 4 26.74 -31.03 23.01
N GLN A 5 28.06 -31.17 23.16
CA GLN A 5 28.68 -31.92 24.26
C GLN A 5 28.72 -31.07 25.55
N GLY A 6 27.73 -31.26 26.42
CA GLY A 6 27.63 -30.61 27.74
C GLY A 6 26.61 -31.32 28.64
N GLN A 7 26.38 -30.77 29.83
CA GLN A 7 25.31 -31.22 30.74
C GLN A 7 24.13 -30.26 30.65
N THR A 8 22.92 -30.79 30.67
CA THR A 8 21.68 -30.01 30.78
C THR A 8 21.51 -29.42 32.19
N LEU A 9 20.78 -28.32 32.33
CA LEU A 9 20.37 -27.80 33.64
C LEU A 9 19.62 -28.87 34.43
N LYS A 10 18.84 -29.73 33.77
CA LYS A 10 18.16 -30.86 34.42
C LYS A 10 19.16 -31.80 35.09
N GLU A 11 20.15 -32.29 34.35
CA GLU A 11 21.17 -33.18 34.88
C GLU A 11 21.99 -32.51 35.99
N LEU A 12 22.25 -31.21 35.90
CA LEU A 12 22.93 -30.44 36.95
C LEU A 12 22.08 -30.30 38.23
N LEU A 13 20.77 -30.07 38.10
CA LEU A 13 19.82 -30.02 39.22
C LEU A 13 19.70 -31.38 39.94
N ASP A 14 19.70 -32.48 39.18
CA ASP A 14 19.69 -33.84 39.73
C ASP A 14 21.00 -34.19 40.53
N GLN A 15 22.02 -33.32 40.49
CA GLN A 15 23.31 -33.46 41.21
C GLN A 15 23.44 -32.54 42.46
N ASP A 16 22.44 -31.70 42.78
CA ASP A 16 22.42 -30.79 43.95
C ASP A 16 23.59 -29.77 44.02
N ILE A 17 24.11 -29.35 42.85
CA ILE A 17 25.26 -28.44 42.70
C ILE A 17 24.82 -26.97 42.63
N LEU A 18 24.95 -26.22 43.74
CA LEU A 18 24.77 -24.75 43.89
C LEU A 18 24.54 -23.96 42.57
N HIS A 19 23.26 -23.71 42.27
CA HIS A 19 22.78 -23.44 40.91
C HIS A 19 22.76 -21.96 40.46
N ASP A 20 23.11 -21.01 41.33
CA ASP A 20 22.95 -19.56 41.05
C ASP A 20 23.69 -19.11 39.79
N LEU A 21 24.86 -19.69 39.47
CA LEU A 21 25.62 -19.35 38.27
C LEU A 21 24.83 -19.67 36.99
N TYR A 22 24.19 -20.83 36.93
CA TYR A 22 23.43 -21.30 35.76
C TYR A 22 22.15 -20.48 35.57
N PHE A 23 21.41 -20.23 36.65
CA PHE A 23 20.23 -19.37 36.63
C PHE A 23 20.56 -17.92 36.23
N ASN A 24 21.71 -17.39 36.66
CA ASN A 24 22.18 -16.07 36.23
C ASN A 24 22.50 -16.01 34.72
N GLN A 25 23.03 -17.07 34.12
CA GLN A 25 23.29 -17.12 32.67
C GLN A 25 21.98 -17.19 31.86
N ILE A 26 21.02 -18.01 32.31
CA ILE A 26 19.68 -18.09 31.70
C ILE A 26 18.96 -16.74 31.79
N SER A 27 18.99 -16.09 32.96
CA SER A 27 18.43 -14.74 33.17
C SER A 27 19.01 -13.72 32.19
N LYS A 28 20.34 -13.70 32.00
CA LYS A 28 21.01 -12.82 31.02
C LYS A 28 20.56 -13.08 29.59
N ALA A 29 20.42 -14.34 29.17
CA ALA A 29 19.99 -14.66 27.81
C ALA A 29 18.51 -14.31 27.55
N MET A 30 17.62 -14.51 28.53
CA MET A 30 16.23 -14.06 28.40
C MET A 30 16.12 -12.53 28.37
N LYS A 31 16.92 -11.80 29.16
CA LYS A 31 17.02 -10.34 29.08
C LYS A 31 17.55 -9.87 27.72
N LEU A 32 18.48 -10.62 27.11
CA LEU A 32 18.97 -10.36 25.75
C LEU A 32 17.86 -10.56 24.71
N PHE A 33 17.10 -11.65 24.76
CA PHE A 33 15.96 -11.88 23.85
C PHE A 33 14.90 -10.79 23.95
N LEU A 34 14.51 -10.39 25.16
CA LEU A 34 13.59 -9.28 25.40
C LEU A 34 14.13 -7.91 24.94
N SER A 35 15.43 -7.79 24.70
CA SER A 35 16.07 -6.56 24.18
C SER A 35 16.20 -6.52 22.66
N PHE A 36 15.79 -7.57 21.94
CA PHE A 36 15.78 -7.56 20.48
C PHE A 36 14.66 -6.66 19.97
N GLU A 37 15.02 -5.73 19.09
CA GLU A 37 14.10 -4.82 18.41
C GLU A 37 13.13 -5.63 17.53
N VAL A 38 11.84 -5.49 17.81
CA VAL A 38 10.77 -6.15 17.04
C VAL A 38 10.36 -5.23 15.90
N PRO A 39 10.26 -5.72 14.64
CA PRO A 39 9.81 -4.91 13.52
C PRO A 39 8.38 -4.36 13.72
N ASP A 40 8.16 -3.09 13.36
CA ASP A 40 6.86 -2.40 13.46
C ASP A 40 5.69 -3.11 12.74
N ASN A 41 5.99 -4.04 11.83
CA ASN A 41 5.03 -4.83 11.07
C ASN A 41 4.88 -6.29 11.55
N ALA A 42 5.50 -6.66 12.67
CA ALA A 42 5.39 -8.01 13.22
C ALA A 42 3.97 -8.27 13.77
N THR A 43 3.42 -9.44 13.46
CA THR A 43 2.17 -9.94 14.04
C THR A 43 2.46 -10.98 15.12
N PRO A 44 1.54 -11.23 16.08
CA PRO A 44 1.74 -12.25 17.12
C PRO A 44 1.96 -13.66 16.53
N GLY A 45 3.16 -14.23 16.72
CA GLY A 45 3.53 -15.51 16.11
C GLY A 45 5.04 -15.72 15.93
N PRO A 46 5.46 -16.77 15.22
CA PRO A 46 6.87 -16.98 14.85
C PRO A 46 7.40 -15.87 13.93
N ILE A 47 8.72 -15.62 13.96
CA ILE A 47 9.36 -14.72 12.99
C ILE A 47 9.17 -15.29 11.58
N GLY A 48 8.49 -14.52 10.71
CA GLY A 48 8.10 -14.97 9.36
C GLY A 48 6.62 -15.38 9.23
N GLY A 49 5.85 -15.38 10.33
CA GLY A 49 4.43 -15.71 10.35
C GLY A 49 4.13 -17.19 10.64
N GLY A 50 2.86 -17.49 10.92
CA GLY A 50 2.38 -18.81 11.32
C GLY A 50 1.70 -18.80 12.70
N THR A 51 1.27 -19.97 13.17
CA THR A 51 0.58 -20.12 14.46
C THR A 51 1.54 -19.96 15.64
N ILE A 52 1.10 -19.24 16.68
CA ILE A 52 1.87 -19.01 17.91
C ILE A 52 2.23 -20.33 18.61
N ARG A 53 3.45 -20.45 19.12
CA ARG A 53 3.89 -21.60 19.93
C ARG A 53 4.27 -21.19 21.35
N HIS A 54 3.41 -21.54 22.31
CA HIS A 54 3.51 -21.08 23.70
C HIS A 54 2.71 -21.99 24.64
N PHE A 55 3.19 -22.22 25.87
CA PHE A 55 2.50 -23.01 26.92
C PHE A 55 1.15 -22.43 27.39
N PHE A 56 0.79 -21.23 26.94
CA PHE A 56 -0.54 -20.68 27.14
C PHE A 56 -1.60 -21.44 26.30
N PHE A 57 -1.20 -21.91 25.13
CA PHE A 57 -2.05 -22.70 24.24
C PHE A 57 -1.92 -24.19 24.54
N LYS A 58 -3.01 -24.90 24.28
CA LYS A 58 -3.07 -26.36 24.36
C LYS A 58 -2.10 -26.99 23.37
N ASP A 59 -1.47 -28.08 23.80
CA ASP A 59 -0.42 -28.80 23.07
C ASP A 59 0.69 -27.86 22.55
N THR A 60 0.86 -26.73 23.27
CA THR A 60 1.80 -25.63 23.02
C THR A 60 1.65 -24.88 21.68
N VAL A 61 0.54 -25.07 20.93
CA VAL A 61 0.32 -24.43 19.62
C VAL A 61 -1.06 -23.76 19.55
N ALA A 62 -1.13 -22.54 19.00
CA ALA A 62 -2.39 -21.87 18.72
C ALA A 62 -3.10 -22.46 17.49
N LEU A 63 -4.42 -22.58 17.56
CA LEU A 63 -5.25 -23.19 16.51
C LEU A 63 -5.43 -22.30 15.26
N ILE A 64 -5.14 -21.00 15.36
CA ILE A 64 -5.31 -19.99 14.30
C ILE A 64 -4.14 -19.01 14.30
N GLU A 65 -3.88 -18.40 13.15
CA GLU A 65 -3.01 -17.21 13.00
C GLU A 65 -3.77 -15.95 13.47
N TYR A 66 -3.07 -15.00 14.11
CA TYR A 66 -3.67 -13.73 14.55
C TYR A 66 -3.07 -12.57 13.74
N SER A 67 -3.93 -11.75 13.14
CA SER A 67 -3.50 -10.62 12.30
C SER A 67 -3.15 -9.36 13.10
N SER A 68 -3.36 -9.33 14.41
CA SER A 68 -2.94 -8.25 15.31
C SER A 68 -2.86 -8.69 16.78
N VAL A 69 -2.28 -7.84 17.62
CA VAL A 69 -2.35 -7.94 19.09
C VAL A 69 -3.80 -7.88 19.58
N ASP A 70 -4.66 -7.07 18.95
CA ASP A 70 -6.07 -6.92 19.33
C ASP A 70 -6.89 -8.20 19.09
N ALA A 71 -6.68 -8.92 17.99
CA ALA A 71 -7.32 -10.21 17.77
C ALA A 71 -6.88 -11.26 18.80
N LEU A 72 -5.60 -11.25 19.18
CA LEU A 72 -5.09 -12.10 20.24
C LEU A 72 -5.69 -11.70 21.60
N GLN A 73 -5.79 -10.40 21.90
CA GLN A 73 -6.45 -9.87 23.09
C GLN A 73 -7.90 -10.32 23.17
N TYR A 74 -8.66 -10.15 22.09
CA TYR A 74 -10.08 -10.51 22.04
C TYR A 74 -10.29 -12.00 22.34
N HIS A 75 -9.49 -12.88 21.73
CA HIS A 75 -9.60 -14.32 21.98
C HIS A 75 -9.20 -14.68 23.43
N VAL A 76 -8.10 -14.14 23.95
CA VAL A 76 -7.68 -14.37 25.35
C VAL A 76 -8.69 -13.81 26.35
N GLN A 77 -9.28 -12.64 26.07
CA GLN A 77 -10.33 -12.03 26.88
C GLN A 77 -11.62 -12.87 26.89
N ALA A 78 -12.01 -13.46 25.75
CA ALA A 78 -13.15 -14.37 25.67
C ALA A 78 -12.92 -15.62 26.52
N LEU A 79 -11.71 -16.20 26.47
CA LEU A 79 -11.32 -17.35 27.29
C LEU A 79 -11.27 -17.04 28.80
N ALA A 80 -10.83 -15.83 29.18
CA ALA A 80 -10.86 -15.37 30.57
C ALA A 80 -12.28 -15.23 31.15
N ASN A 81 -13.28 -14.93 30.30
CA ASN A 81 -14.66 -14.64 30.71
C ASN A 81 -15.66 -15.81 30.55
N MET A 82 -15.19 -17.02 30.19
CA MET A 82 -16.06 -18.21 30.12
C MET A 82 -16.60 -18.60 31.52
N PRO A 83 -17.77 -19.25 31.62
CA PRO A 83 -18.85 -18.73 32.44
C PRO A 83 -18.63 -18.81 33.97
N ALA A 84 -19.00 -17.70 34.62
CA ALA A 84 -19.31 -17.54 36.04
C ALA A 84 -18.17 -17.31 37.06
N THR A 85 -16.96 -16.90 36.66
CA THR A 85 -15.97 -16.37 37.62
C THR A 85 -15.25 -15.08 37.17
N ASN A 86 -15.27 -14.10 38.08
CA ASN A 86 -14.30 -13.01 38.28
C ASN A 86 -14.28 -11.77 37.37
N GLY A 87 -14.92 -11.74 36.20
CA GLY A 87 -15.03 -10.51 35.38
C GLY A 87 -13.67 -9.89 35.01
N LEU A 88 -12.67 -10.74 34.81
CA LEU A 88 -11.27 -10.36 34.68
C LEU A 88 -11.01 -9.71 33.32
N LYS A 89 -10.33 -8.57 33.33
CA LYS A 89 -9.96 -7.85 32.10
C LYS A 89 -8.58 -8.28 31.60
N VAL A 90 -8.50 -8.41 30.29
CA VAL A 90 -7.28 -8.69 29.53
C VAL A 90 -7.08 -7.51 28.57
N ASN A 91 -6.07 -6.69 28.83
CA ASN A 91 -5.75 -5.52 28.00
C ASN A 91 -4.27 -5.56 27.59
N PHE A 92 -3.99 -5.64 26.28
CA PHE A 92 -2.69 -5.60 25.61
C PHE A 92 -2.46 -4.27 24.85
N GLU A 93 -3.41 -3.33 24.87
CA GLU A 93 -3.50 -2.12 24.03
C GLU A 93 -2.33 -1.12 24.18
N ASN A 94 -1.44 -1.36 25.14
CA ASN A 94 -0.23 -0.57 25.39
C ASN A 94 1.02 -1.46 25.59
N GLU A 95 0.97 -2.74 25.22
CA GLU A 95 2.14 -3.62 25.26
C GLU A 95 2.81 -3.71 23.89
N ASP A 96 4.07 -3.26 23.84
CA ASP A 96 4.94 -3.57 22.72
C ASP A 96 5.12 -5.09 22.57
N LEU A 97 5.18 -5.52 21.32
CA LEU A 97 5.58 -6.87 20.99
C LEU A 97 7.08 -7.05 21.33
N CYS A 98 7.41 -8.15 22.01
CA CYS A 98 8.79 -8.52 22.33
C CYS A 98 9.18 -9.84 21.68
N PHE A 99 10.47 -10.03 21.38
CA PHE A 99 10.96 -11.35 21.01
C PHE A 99 11.04 -12.24 22.25
N TYR A 100 10.41 -13.40 22.16
CA TYR A 100 10.21 -14.31 23.29
C TYR A 100 10.83 -15.68 23.04
N TYR A 101 11.26 -16.34 24.12
CA TYR A 101 11.52 -17.78 24.18
C TYR A 101 10.77 -18.31 25.40
N SER A 102 9.82 -19.23 25.20
CA SER A 102 8.92 -19.68 26.30
C SER A 102 9.20 -21.09 26.83
N ASN A 103 10.05 -21.89 26.18
CA ASN A 103 10.32 -23.26 26.61
C ASN A 103 11.36 -23.36 27.74
N PHE A 104 10.98 -22.95 28.95
CA PHE A 104 11.80 -23.06 30.16
C PHE A 104 12.00 -24.50 30.70
N PHE A 105 11.95 -25.51 29.84
CA PHE A 105 12.30 -26.88 30.24
C PHE A 105 13.80 -26.97 30.56
N GLU A 106 14.13 -27.56 31.71
CA GLU A 106 15.50 -27.68 32.22
C GLU A 106 16.42 -28.50 31.29
N GLY A 107 15.87 -29.33 30.40
CA GLY A 107 16.65 -30.03 29.36
C GLY A 107 17.11 -29.14 28.20
N ASN A 108 16.51 -27.96 28.00
CA ASN A 108 16.81 -27.08 26.87
C ASN A 108 18.02 -26.16 27.10
N PHE A 109 18.54 -26.15 28.33
CA PHE A 109 19.66 -25.31 28.76
C PHE A 109 20.90 -26.19 28.95
N ILE A 110 21.88 -26.10 28.05
CA ILE A 110 23.08 -26.95 28.06
C ILE A 110 24.30 -26.10 28.44
N PHE A 111 25.08 -26.59 29.40
CA PHE A 111 26.32 -25.97 29.85
C PHE A 111 27.51 -26.89 29.53
N THR A 112 28.55 -26.34 28.91
CA THR A 112 29.76 -27.10 28.58
C THR A 112 30.78 -27.02 29.71
N ASN A 113 31.68 -28.01 29.77
CA ASN A 113 32.83 -28.01 30.70
C ASN A 113 33.82 -26.84 30.46
N LYS A 114 33.62 -26.05 29.39
CA LYS A 114 34.40 -24.84 29.07
C LYS A 114 33.73 -23.56 29.57
N GLY A 115 32.51 -23.64 30.11
CA GLY A 115 31.73 -22.50 30.57
C GLY A 115 30.82 -21.87 29.50
N ASP A 116 30.66 -22.52 28.34
CA ASP A 116 29.72 -22.07 27.30
C ASP A 116 28.28 -22.44 27.70
N PHE A 117 27.33 -21.61 27.28
CA PHE A 117 25.90 -21.81 27.50
C PHE A 117 25.15 -21.85 26.17
N TYR A 118 24.36 -22.90 25.98
CA TYR A 118 23.51 -23.11 24.81
C TYR A 118 22.05 -23.22 25.22
N ILE A 119 21.18 -22.61 24.42
CA ILE A 119 19.74 -22.85 24.42
C ILE A 119 19.44 -23.71 23.19
N VAL A 120 18.65 -24.77 23.36
CA VAL A 120 18.15 -25.61 22.27
C VAL A 120 16.63 -25.57 22.21
N ASP A 121 16.04 -26.19 21.19
CA ASP A 121 14.58 -26.22 20.96
C ASP A 121 13.95 -24.81 20.92
N PHE A 122 14.21 -24.10 19.82
CA PHE A 122 13.64 -22.78 19.50
C PHE A 122 12.22 -22.86 18.90
N GLU A 123 11.56 -24.02 18.91
CA GLU A 123 10.21 -24.16 18.34
C GLU A 123 9.18 -23.28 19.07
N HIS A 124 9.46 -22.92 20.33
CA HIS A 124 8.63 -22.03 21.18
C HIS A 124 9.20 -20.60 21.29
N ALA A 125 9.84 -20.11 20.23
CA ALA A 125 10.31 -18.73 20.10
C ALA A 125 9.52 -17.95 19.03
N GLY A 126 9.40 -16.64 19.21
CA GLY A 126 8.64 -15.78 18.29
C GLY A 126 8.47 -14.37 18.82
N VAL A 127 7.36 -13.73 18.45
CA VAL A 127 7.01 -12.36 18.81
C VAL A 127 5.62 -12.32 19.47
N LEU A 128 5.54 -11.81 20.70
CA LEU A 128 4.30 -11.72 21.50
C LEU A 128 4.32 -10.51 22.46
N PRO A 129 3.16 -10.05 22.96
CA PRO A 129 3.09 -9.08 24.05
C PRO A 129 3.84 -9.56 25.30
N ALA A 130 4.55 -8.67 25.97
CA ALA A 130 5.51 -9.00 27.04
C ALA A 130 4.95 -9.92 28.16
N ARG A 131 3.66 -9.81 28.49
CA ARG A 131 3.01 -10.68 29.48
C ARG A 131 2.98 -12.17 29.15
N PHE A 132 3.16 -12.57 27.89
CA PHE A 132 3.28 -14.00 27.57
C PHE A 132 4.57 -14.58 28.18
N ILE A 133 5.67 -13.82 28.22
CA ILE A 133 6.85 -14.19 29.02
C ILE A 133 6.56 -14.16 30.52
N THR A 134 5.77 -13.19 31.03
CA THR A 134 5.33 -13.22 32.44
C THR A 134 4.63 -14.54 32.78
N TYR A 135 3.71 -15.00 31.91
CA TYR A 135 3.01 -16.28 32.07
C TYR A 135 3.95 -17.49 31.98
N ALA A 136 4.96 -17.47 31.09
CA ALA A 136 5.95 -18.54 30.97
C ALA A 136 6.88 -18.61 32.19
N LEU A 137 7.28 -17.46 32.75
CA LEU A 137 8.05 -17.35 34.00
C LEU A 137 7.22 -17.65 35.26
N ASP A 138 5.90 -17.72 35.15
CA ASP A 138 5.00 -18.07 36.25
C ASP A 138 4.80 -19.58 36.42
N GLN A 139 5.28 -20.40 35.47
CA GLN A 139 5.15 -21.85 35.54
C GLN A 139 5.93 -22.46 36.73
N PRO A 140 5.42 -23.52 37.39
CA PRO A 140 6.03 -24.12 38.58
C PRO A 140 7.23 -25.02 38.21
N ARG A 141 8.29 -24.41 37.69
CA ARG A 141 9.55 -25.04 37.27
C ARG A 141 10.73 -24.52 38.08
N PRO A 142 11.75 -25.34 38.40
CA PRO A 142 13.02 -24.88 38.97
C PRO A 142 13.62 -23.67 38.24
N ALA A 143 13.73 -23.73 36.91
CA ALA A 143 14.30 -22.63 36.12
C ALA A 143 13.49 -21.33 36.27
N CYS A 144 12.17 -21.39 36.07
CA CYS A 144 11.27 -20.25 36.23
C CYS A 144 11.34 -19.67 37.64
N THR A 145 11.21 -20.51 38.67
CA THR A 145 11.21 -20.10 40.08
C THR A 145 12.48 -19.35 40.47
N ALA A 146 13.64 -19.81 40.01
CA ALA A 146 14.92 -19.20 40.33
C ALA A 146 15.15 -17.87 39.60
N ILE A 147 14.78 -17.75 38.32
CA ILE A 147 15.05 -16.55 37.52
C ILE A 147 13.95 -15.48 37.60
N LYS A 148 12.70 -15.83 37.95
CA LYS A 148 11.55 -14.88 37.93
C LYS A 148 11.82 -13.58 38.70
N LYS A 149 12.55 -13.64 39.82
CA LYS A 149 12.98 -12.49 40.64
C LYS A 149 13.78 -11.43 39.86
N GLU A 150 14.38 -11.81 38.74
CA GLU A 150 15.21 -10.95 37.88
C GLU A 150 14.42 -10.14 36.85
N PHE A 151 13.11 -10.37 36.72
CA PHE A 151 12.22 -9.81 35.67
C PHE A 151 11.13 -8.90 36.24
N THR A 152 11.47 -8.11 37.27
CA THR A 152 10.54 -7.17 37.93
C THR A 152 10.02 -6.04 37.05
N PHE A 153 10.58 -5.88 35.84
CA PHE A 153 10.17 -4.89 34.84
C PHE A 153 9.08 -5.38 33.88
N LEU A 154 8.75 -6.68 33.92
CA LEU A 154 7.67 -7.23 33.10
C LEU A 154 6.28 -6.87 33.67
N PRO A 155 5.24 -6.76 32.83
CA PRO A 155 3.88 -6.54 33.29
C PRO A 155 3.36 -7.77 34.05
N TYR A 156 2.85 -7.55 35.26
CA TYR A 156 2.26 -8.57 36.14
C TYR A 156 0.77 -8.33 36.40
N GLU A 157 0.26 -7.16 36.05
CA GLU A 157 -1.16 -6.86 35.94
C GLU A 157 -1.86 -7.84 34.99
N ASN A 158 -3.10 -8.20 35.33
CA ASN A 158 -3.92 -9.16 34.58
C ASN A 158 -3.31 -10.58 34.45
N LEU A 159 -2.19 -10.92 35.11
CA LEU A 159 -1.63 -12.29 35.08
C LEU A 159 -2.63 -13.35 35.54
N GLU A 160 -3.49 -13.03 36.51
CA GLU A 160 -4.58 -13.92 36.93
C GLU A 160 -5.61 -14.17 35.81
N ALA A 161 -5.90 -13.15 34.99
CA ALA A 161 -6.74 -13.31 33.80
C ALA A 161 -6.08 -14.22 32.75
N MET A 162 -4.76 -14.10 32.57
CA MET A 162 -3.97 -14.99 31.71
C MET A 162 -3.97 -16.44 32.23
N ARG A 163 -3.84 -16.64 33.56
CA ARG A 163 -3.97 -17.98 34.20
C ARG A 163 -5.33 -18.59 33.95
N VAL A 164 -6.41 -17.84 34.21
CA VAL A 164 -7.79 -18.31 33.99
C VAL A 164 -8.03 -18.62 32.50
N ALA A 165 -7.57 -17.78 31.58
CA ALA A 165 -7.71 -18.00 30.15
C ALA A 165 -6.99 -19.27 29.66
N GLY A 166 -5.71 -19.45 30.01
CA GLY A 166 -4.92 -20.64 29.66
C GLY A 166 -5.48 -21.92 30.32
N HIS A 167 -5.95 -21.82 31.57
CA HIS A 167 -6.60 -22.91 32.28
C HIS A 167 -7.94 -23.31 31.64
N ASN A 168 -8.78 -22.35 31.25
CA ASN A 168 -10.03 -22.60 30.54
C ASN A 168 -9.79 -23.25 29.17
N PHE A 169 -8.75 -22.82 28.45
CA PHE A 169 -8.29 -23.42 27.20
C PHE A 169 -7.93 -24.92 27.38
N MET A 170 -7.24 -25.25 28.48
CA MET A 170 -6.84 -26.63 28.80
C MET A 170 -7.98 -27.51 29.36
N ILE A 171 -8.84 -26.97 30.24
CA ILE A 171 -9.91 -27.75 30.88
C ILE A 171 -11.02 -28.11 29.90
N ARG A 172 -11.50 -27.15 29.08
CA ARG A 172 -12.63 -27.44 28.20
C ARG A 172 -12.28 -28.52 27.19
N TRP A 173 -11.04 -28.65 26.71
CA TRP A 173 -10.67 -29.72 25.79
C TRP A 173 -10.82 -31.14 26.40
N ARG A 174 -10.68 -31.31 27.72
CA ARG A 174 -10.98 -32.59 28.41
C ARG A 174 -12.49 -32.86 28.63
N LYS A 175 -13.36 -31.88 28.38
CA LYS A 175 -14.84 -32.01 28.45
C LYS A 175 -15.56 -31.78 27.11
N ALA A 176 -14.87 -31.30 26.09
CA ALA A 176 -15.45 -30.82 24.82
C ALA A 176 -14.89 -31.56 23.60
N ALA A 177 -14.87 -32.90 23.66
CA ALA A 177 -14.66 -33.76 22.49
C ALA A 177 -15.83 -33.71 21.46
N THR A 178 -16.61 -32.63 21.47
CA THR A 178 -17.88 -32.46 20.73
C THR A 178 -18.14 -31.00 20.31
N ALA A 179 -17.15 -30.11 20.36
CA ALA A 179 -17.28 -28.70 19.92
C ALA A 179 -16.02 -28.15 19.23
N ALA A 180 -15.41 -28.96 18.36
CA ALA A 180 -14.43 -28.49 17.37
C ALA A 180 -15.15 -27.90 16.14
N ILE A 181 -14.39 -27.31 15.21
CA ILE A 181 -14.90 -27.10 13.85
C ILE A 181 -15.34 -28.46 13.31
N THR A 182 -16.62 -28.59 12.94
CA THR A 182 -17.16 -29.83 12.39
C THR A 182 -17.35 -29.68 10.89
N ILE A 183 -17.16 -30.76 10.14
CA ILE A 183 -17.18 -30.73 8.67
C ILE A 183 -18.17 -31.77 8.14
N THR A 184 -19.00 -31.34 7.19
CA THR A 184 -19.92 -32.20 6.43
C THR A 184 -19.47 -32.22 4.98
N VAL A 185 -19.28 -33.40 4.41
CA VAL A 185 -18.85 -33.61 3.02
C VAL A 185 -19.93 -34.33 2.22
N ASP A 186 -20.02 -34.10 0.91
CA ASP A 186 -20.98 -34.76 0.02
C ASP A 186 -20.71 -36.28 -0.10
N SER A 187 -19.44 -36.65 -0.08
CA SER A 187 -18.98 -38.03 -0.20
C SER A 187 -17.64 -38.22 0.49
N ALA A 188 -17.37 -39.45 0.93
CA ALA A 188 -16.08 -39.82 1.51
C ALA A 188 -15.73 -41.26 1.16
N GLN A 189 -14.45 -41.51 0.89
CA GLN A 189 -13.94 -42.86 0.76
C GLN A 189 -13.86 -43.54 2.14
N SER A 190 -14.20 -44.83 2.21
CA SER A 190 -13.98 -45.64 3.41
C SER A 190 -12.50 -45.60 3.83
N GLY A 191 -12.25 -45.14 5.06
CA GLY A 191 -10.91 -44.88 5.61
C GLY A 191 -10.46 -43.41 5.58
N ASN A 192 -11.03 -42.57 4.70
CA ASN A 192 -10.67 -41.15 4.53
C ASN A 192 -11.89 -40.22 4.74
N PRO A 193 -12.52 -40.23 5.94
CA PRO A 193 -13.71 -39.43 6.25
C PRO A 193 -13.43 -37.92 6.19
N GLY A 194 -14.48 -37.12 6.01
CA GLY A 194 -14.40 -35.65 5.98
C GLY A 194 -13.73 -35.04 7.21
N SER A 195 -13.89 -35.65 8.39
CA SER A 195 -13.28 -35.22 9.66
C SER A 195 -11.76 -35.08 9.60
N ASN A 196 -11.10 -35.86 8.74
CA ASN A 196 -9.65 -35.83 8.55
C ASN A 196 -9.14 -34.53 7.87
N ALA A 197 -10.04 -33.64 7.42
CA ALA A 197 -9.67 -32.35 6.83
C ALA A 197 -9.86 -31.17 7.81
N VAL A 198 -10.11 -31.44 9.09
CA VAL A 198 -10.19 -30.46 10.19
C VAL A 198 -9.65 -31.02 11.51
N ASP A 199 -8.88 -32.12 11.46
CA ASP A 199 -8.35 -32.80 12.66
C ASP A 199 -6.97 -32.27 13.12
N LEU A 200 -6.39 -31.33 12.35
CA LEU A 200 -5.09 -30.69 12.58
C LEU A 200 -3.91 -31.68 12.46
N ASN A 201 -4.10 -32.78 11.73
CA ASN A 201 -3.08 -33.76 11.41
C ASN A 201 -2.91 -33.85 9.88
N ASN A 202 -1.94 -33.11 9.35
CA ASN A 202 -1.64 -33.11 7.91
C ASN A 202 -1.20 -34.47 7.32
N GLY A 203 -0.99 -35.50 8.15
CA GLY A 203 -0.75 -36.89 7.74
C GLY A 203 -2.03 -37.71 7.50
N THR A 204 -3.19 -37.24 7.92
CA THR A 204 -4.51 -37.78 7.56
C THR A 204 -5.13 -36.99 6.41
N ILE A 205 -6.09 -37.59 5.69
CA ILE A 205 -6.76 -36.95 4.55
C ILE A 205 -8.26 -37.26 4.53
N TRP A 206 -9.05 -36.30 4.09
CA TRP A 206 -10.35 -36.56 3.45
C TRP A 206 -10.12 -36.87 1.97
N HIS A 207 -10.90 -37.78 1.41
CA HIS A 207 -10.98 -38.01 -0.03
C HIS A 207 -12.41 -38.34 -0.45
N SER A 208 -12.91 -37.78 -1.55
CA SER A 208 -14.22 -38.10 -2.13
C SER A 208 -14.29 -39.57 -2.55
N GLN A 209 -15.49 -40.13 -2.60
CA GLN A 209 -15.66 -41.58 -2.79
C GLN A 209 -15.21 -42.02 -4.19
N TYR A 210 -14.31 -43.01 -4.26
CA TYR A 210 -13.87 -43.66 -5.50
C TYR A 210 -14.18 -45.17 -5.56
N SER A 211 -14.59 -45.78 -4.45
CA SER A 211 -14.97 -47.20 -4.35
C SER A 211 -16.03 -47.40 -3.26
N PRO A 212 -17.09 -48.19 -3.48
CA PRO A 212 -17.30 -49.13 -4.58
C PRO A 212 -17.78 -48.48 -5.89
N SER A 213 -18.18 -47.21 -5.86
CA SER A 213 -18.48 -46.39 -7.03
C SER A 213 -17.83 -45.01 -6.87
N THR A 214 -17.41 -44.42 -7.98
CA THR A 214 -16.83 -43.07 -7.99
C THR A 214 -17.94 -42.02 -7.98
N ALA A 215 -17.91 -41.13 -7.00
CA ALA A 215 -18.79 -39.97 -6.96
C ALA A 215 -18.37 -38.95 -8.04
N SER A 216 -19.35 -38.24 -8.61
CA SER A 216 -19.10 -37.21 -9.63
C SER A 216 -18.92 -35.83 -9.00
N LEU A 217 -18.07 -35.00 -9.61
CA LEU A 217 -18.01 -33.56 -9.34
C LEU A 217 -19.38 -32.89 -9.66
N PRO A 218 -19.71 -31.75 -9.02
CA PRO A 218 -18.91 -31.05 -8.02
C PRO A 218 -18.98 -31.69 -6.62
N HIS A 219 -17.86 -31.64 -5.88
CA HIS A 219 -17.80 -32.06 -4.48
C HIS A 219 -17.93 -30.85 -3.55
N THR A 220 -18.50 -31.04 -2.36
CA THR A 220 -18.71 -29.96 -1.39
C THR A 220 -18.24 -30.37 0.00
N ALA A 221 -17.50 -29.48 0.66
CA ALA A 221 -17.16 -29.59 2.07
C ALA A 221 -17.67 -28.34 2.81
N THR A 222 -18.50 -28.54 3.83
CA THR A 222 -19.11 -27.48 4.65
C THR A 222 -18.56 -27.56 6.07
N LEU A 223 -17.75 -26.57 6.45
CA LEU A 223 -17.24 -26.35 7.79
C LEU A 223 -18.29 -25.59 8.60
N ASN A 224 -18.61 -26.09 9.79
CA ASN A 224 -19.33 -25.40 10.86
C ASN A 224 -18.30 -24.93 11.89
N LEU A 225 -18.18 -23.62 12.06
CA LEU A 225 -17.13 -22.99 12.88
C LEU A 225 -17.42 -23.06 14.39
N GLY A 226 -18.57 -23.62 14.80
CA GLY A 226 -18.97 -23.76 16.21
C GLY A 226 -19.46 -22.46 16.87
N ALA A 227 -19.05 -21.31 16.33
CA ALA A 227 -19.57 -19.99 16.64
C ALA A 227 -19.53 -19.10 15.39
N CYS A 228 -20.37 -18.06 15.37
CA CYS A 228 -20.34 -17.03 14.34
C CYS A 228 -19.13 -16.11 14.57
N ILE A 229 -18.11 -16.22 13.71
CA ILE A 229 -16.87 -15.45 13.81
C ILE A 229 -16.64 -14.66 12.53
N ARG A 230 -15.97 -13.51 12.65
CA ARG A 230 -15.59 -12.69 11.49
C ARG A 230 -14.33 -13.26 10.85
N ILE A 231 -14.44 -13.60 9.57
CA ILE A 231 -13.36 -14.20 8.77
C ILE A 231 -13.12 -13.38 7.50
N ASN A 232 -11.86 -13.31 7.08
CA ASN A 232 -11.40 -12.60 5.89
C ASN A 232 -10.56 -13.48 4.96
N GLY A 233 -10.63 -14.80 5.14
CA GLY A 233 -10.01 -15.76 4.24
C GLY A 233 -10.31 -17.21 4.58
N PHE A 234 -9.90 -18.09 3.66
CA PHE A 234 -9.98 -19.53 3.75
C PHE A 234 -8.61 -20.14 3.43
N THR A 235 -8.32 -21.29 4.03
CA THR A 235 -7.09 -22.05 3.80
C THR A 235 -7.40 -23.47 3.38
N TYR A 236 -6.60 -24.00 2.46
CA TYR A 236 -6.71 -25.36 1.95
C TYR A 236 -5.30 -25.97 1.84
N LEU A 237 -5.05 -27.03 2.58
CA LEU A 237 -3.86 -27.87 2.43
C LEU A 237 -4.24 -29.10 1.60
N PRO A 238 -3.69 -29.25 0.38
CA PRO A 238 -3.81 -30.48 -0.39
C PRO A 238 -3.21 -31.67 0.38
N ARG A 239 -3.59 -32.89 -0.01
CA ARG A 239 -3.10 -34.13 0.63
C ARG A 239 -1.57 -34.23 0.67
N GLN A 240 -1.00 -34.68 1.79
CA GLN A 240 0.46 -34.80 2.00
C GLN A 240 0.98 -36.26 1.99
N ASP A 241 0.09 -37.24 1.85
CA ASP A 241 0.40 -38.68 1.91
C ASP A 241 1.08 -39.23 0.63
N VAL A 242 1.14 -38.44 -0.45
CA VAL A 242 1.74 -38.84 -1.73
C VAL A 242 3.26 -38.71 -1.67
N LYS A 243 3.96 -39.85 -1.74
CA LYS A 243 5.44 -39.91 -1.78
C LYS A 243 5.99 -39.30 -3.08
N PRO A 244 7.25 -38.80 -3.10
CA PRO A 244 7.89 -38.29 -4.31
C PRO A 244 7.84 -39.29 -5.47
N GLY A 245 7.34 -38.84 -6.63
CA GLY A 245 7.12 -39.70 -7.81
C GLY A 245 5.83 -40.54 -7.79
N GLY A 246 5.02 -40.45 -6.73
CA GLY A 246 3.70 -41.09 -6.65
C GLY A 246 2.63 -40.39 -7.50
N PHE A 247 1.56 -41.12 -7.82
CA PHE A 247 0.41 -40.56 -8.52
C PHE A 247 -0.43 -39.69 -7.58
N VAL A 248 -0.46 -38.38 -7.84
CA VAL A 248 -1.32 -37.42 -7.14
C VAL A 248 -2.70 -37.41 -7.81
N ASN A 249 -3.76 -37.43 -7.00
CA ASN A 249 -5.13 -37.15 -7.44
C ASN A 249 -5.95 -36.50 -6.31
N GLY A 250 -6.98 -35.75 -6.72
CA GLY A 250 -7.94 -35.13 -5.80
C GLY A 250 -7.52 -33.75 -5.31
N ASN A 251 -6.53 -33.10 -5.91
CA ASN A 251 -6.26 -31.69 -5.59
C ASN A 251 -7.40 -30.83 -6.14
N ILE A 252 -7.93 -29.88 -5.35
CA ILE A 252 -9.00 -28.99 -5.81
C ILE A 252 -8.45 -28.04 -6.88
N GLY A 253 -9.11 -27.95 -8.03
CA GLY A 253 -8.78 -27.02 -9.11
C GLY A 253 -9.68 -25.78 -9.09
N GLN A 254 -10.59 -25.68 -10.05
CA GLN A 254 -11.66 -24.68 -10.04
C GLN A 254 -12.57 -24.91 -8.84
N HIS A 255 -12.94 -23.84 -8.13
CA HIS A 255 -13.81 -23.94 -6.96
C HIS A 255 -14.58 -22.64 -6.68
N ASN A 256 -15.63 -22.76 -5.88
CA ASN A 256 -16.37 -21.64 -5.28
C ASN A 256 -16.30 -21.73 -3.76
N ILE A 257 -16.18 -20.59 -3.08
CA ILE A 257 -16.37 -20.50 -1.62
C ILE A 257 -17.66 -19.71 -1.34
N GLN A 258 -18.49 -20.25 -0.45
CA GLN A 258 -19.75 -19.67 0.01
C GLN A 258 -19.74 -19.57 1.54
N ILE A 259 -20.38 -18.55 2.10
CA ILE A 259 -20.53 -18.36 3.55
C ILE A 259 -21.99 -18.27 3.96
N SER A 260 -22.28 -18.68 5.19
CA SER A 260 -23.61 -18.63 5.79
C SER A 260 -23.53 -18.38 7.29
N THR A 261 -24.56 -17.72 7.83
CA THR A 261 -24.78 -17.56 9.27
C THR A 261 -25.77 -18.57 9.86
N ASP A 262 -26.50 -19.31 9.03
CA ASP A 262 -27.59 -20.19 9.47
C ASP A 262 -27.58 -21.60 8.82
N ASN A 263 -26.59 -21.89 7.96
CA ASN A 263 -26.42 -23.13 7.18
C ASN A 263 -27.50 -23.36 6.08
N THR A 264 -28.45 -22.45 5.91
CA THR A 264 -29.60 -22.56 4.99
C THR A 264 -29.57 -21.50 3.87
N GLN A 265 -29.28 -20.24 4.20
CA GLN A 265 -29.07 -19.15 3.27
C GLN A 265 -27.58 -19.03 2.96
N TRP A 266 -27.23 -19.24 1.69
CA TRP A 266 -25.84 -19.28 1.23
C TRP A 266 -25.55 -18.05 0.37
N THR A 267 -24.67 -17.19 0.86
CA THR A 267 -24.22 -16.04 0.08
C THR A 267 -23.12 -16.52 -0.86
N THR A 268 -23.40 -16.53 -2.17
CA THR A 268 -22.41 -16.84 -3.22
C THR A 268 -21.53 -15.62 -3.50
N VAL A 269 -20.79 -15.20 -2.47
CA VAL A 269 -19.82 -14.11 -2.51
C VAL A 269 -18.73 -14.47 -1.50
N VAL A 270 -17.53 -14.81 -1.98
CA VAL A 270 -16.26 -14.36 -1.39
C VAL A 270 -15.08 -14.63 -2.33
N SER A 271 -15.04 -15.78 -3.02
CA SER A 271 -14.12 -16.03 -4.15
C SER A 271 -14.57 -17.16 -5.08
N ASN A 272 -14.14 -17.09 -6.34
CA ASN A 272 -14.10 -18.19 -7.29
C ASN A 272 -12.70 -18.25 -7.93
N GLY A 273 -11.99 -19.36 -7.70
CA GLY A 273 -10.56 -19.43 -7.99
C GLY A 273 -10.14 -20.71 -8.69
N VAL A 274 -8.86 -20.78 -9.05
CA VAL A 274 -8.17 -21.99 -9.50
C VAL A 274 -6.96 -22.18 -8.60
N PHE A 275 -6.96 -23.22 -7.75
CA PHE A 275 -5.74 -23.54 -7.01
C PHE A 275 -4.72 -24.23 -7.92
N ALA A 276 -3.45 -23.87 -7.77
CA ALA A 276 -2.35 -24.51 -8.48
C ALA A 276 -2.17 -25.97 -8.02
N ASP A 277 -1.89 -26.88 -8.96
CA ASP A 277 -1.65 -28.30 -8.67
C ASP A 277 -0.27 -28.53 -8.03
N THR A 278 -0.16 -28.16 -6.75
CA THR A 278 1.02 -28.38 -5.90
C THR A 278 0.58 -28.75 -4.49
N ALA A 279 1.41 -29.48 -3.74
CA ALA A 279 1.10 -29.85 -2.34
C ALA A 279 1.20 -28.68 -1.33
N VAL A 280 1.57 -27.47 -1.77
CA VAL A 280 1.75 -26.28 -0.91
C VAL A 280 0.39 -25.80 -0.36
N LEU A 281 0.36 -25.33 0.88
CA LEU A 281 -0.80 -24.66 1.47
C LEU A 281 -1.33 -23.54 0.56
N LYS A 282 -2.63 -23.55 0.27
CA LYS A 282 -3.34 -22.47 -0.40
C LYS A 282 -3.95 -21.55 0.65
N LYS A 283 -3.79 -20.24 0.46
CA LYS A 283 -4.51 -19.21 1.22
C LYS A 283 -5.28 -18.36 0.21
N GLU A 284 -6.56 -18.13 0.48
CA GLU A 284 -7.42 -17.26 -0.32
C GLU A 284 -8.05 -16.24 0.62
N THR A 285 -7.99 -14.96 0.25
CA THR A 285 -8.45 -13.85 1.12
C THR A 285 -9.62 -13.14 0.48
N PHE A 286 -10.51 -12.63 1.31
CA PHE A 286 -11.75 -12.02 0.88
C PHE A 286 -12.22 -10.94 1.88
N SER A 287 -13.28 -10.21 1.52
CA SER A 287 -13.82 -9.16 2.40
C SER A 287 -14.27 -9.73 3.74
N ASP A 288 -14.07 -8.98 4.81
CA ASP A 288 -14.43 -9.39 6.17
C ASP A 288 -15.93 -9.71 6.32
N VAL A 289 -16.25 -10.97 6.57
CA VAL A 289 -17.62 -11.51 6.67
C VAL A 289 -17.83 -12.24 7.99
N LEU A 290 -19.00 -12.03 8.61
CA LEU A 290 -19.44 -12.87 9.72
C LEU A 290 -19.93 -14.20 9.16
N ALA A 291 -19.24 -15.29 9.50
CA ALA A 291 -19.61 -16.64 9.10
C ALA A 291 -19.76 -17.53 10.34
N CYS A 292 -20.79 -18.37 10.33
CA CYS A 292 -20.91 -19.50 11.26
C CYS A 292 -20.65 -20.82 10.50
N TYR A 293 -20.83 -20.81 9.17
CA TYR A 293 -20.56 -21.89 8.25
C TYR A 293 -19.82 -21.40 7.00
N VAL A 294 -18.89 -22.19 6.51
CA VAL A 294 -18.14 -21.95 5.26
C VAL A 294 -18.22 -23.21 4.40
N ARG A 295 -18.60 -23.07 3.13
CA ARG A 295 -18.66 -24.17 2.16
C ARG A 295 -17.69 -23.91 1.02
N ILE A 296 -16.79 -24.87 0.79
CA ILE A 296 -16.06 -24.97 -0.47
C ILE A 296 -16.76 -25.96 -1.39
N THR A 297 -16.89 -25.59 -2.67
CA THR A 297 -17.41 -26.44 -3.76
C THR A 297 -16.32 -26.61 -4.80
N ALA A 298 -15.74 -27.81 -4.91
CA ALA A 298 -14.77 -28.16 -5.94
C ALA A 298 -15.50 -28.47 -7.25
N LEU A 299 -15.20 -27.70 -8.30
CA LEU A 299 -15.79 -27.81 -9.64
C LEU A 299 -14.92 -28.67 -10.56
N THR A 300 -13.59 -28.61 -10.41
CA THR A 300 -12.63 -29.47 -11.13
C THR A 300 -11.53 -29.99 -10.22
N GLU A 301 -10.87 -31.05 -10.66
CA GLU A 301 -9.62 -31.55 -10.07
C GLU A 301 -8.43 -30.83 -10.74
N ALA A 302 -7.49 -30.33 -9.95
CA ALA A 302 -6.32 -29.60 -10.43
C ALA A 302 -5.40 -30.57 -11.20
N GLY A 303 -5.32 -30.41 -12.52
CA GLY A 303 -4.62 -31.35 -13.41
C GLY A 303 -5.54 -32.23 -14.24
N ASN A 304 -6.87 -32.13 -14.07
CA ASN A 304 -7.89 -32.85 -14.86
C ASN A 304 -7.75 -34.38 -14.82
N ARG A 305 -7.27 -34.95 -13.70
CA ARG A 305 -6.93 -36.37 -13.59
C ARG A 305 -8.14 -37.28 -13.38
N GLY A 306 -9.24 -36.73 -12.87
CA GLY A 306 -10.52 -37.44 -12.68
C GLY A 306 -11.49 -36.67 -11.78
N PRO A 307 -12.66 -37.24 -11.45
CA PRO A 307 -13.70 -36.58 -10.66
C PRO A 307 -13.42 -36.76 -9.15
N TRP A 308 -12.26 -36.32 -8.67
CA TRP A 308 -11.84 -36.52 -7.28
C TRP A 308 -11.59 -35.21 -6.56
N THR A 309 -11.76 -35.22 -5.23
CA THR A 309 -11.42 -34.10 -4.36
C THR A 309 -10.92 -34.63 -3.02
N SER A 310 -9.92 -33.98 -2.45
CA SER A 310 -9.23 -34.39 -1.22
C SER A 310 -8.60 -33.18 -0.54
N ALA A 311 -8.42 -33.30 0.78
CA ALA A 311 -7.72 -32.31 1.59
C ALA A 311 -6.99 -33.01 2.74
N ALA A 312 -5.82 -32.49 3.10
CA ALA A 312 -5.22 -32.74 4.41
C ALA A 312 -5.84 -31.78 5.45
N GLU A 313 -6.05 -30.50 5.11
CA GLU A 313 -6.67 -29.53 6.04
C GLU A 313 -7.50 -28.47 5.30
N PHE A 314 -8.54 -27.98 5.98
CA PHE A 314 -9.27 -26.76 5.66
C PHE A 314 -9.32 -25.84 6.88
N GLY A 315 -9.24 -24.52 6.66
CA GLY A 315 -9.30 -23.54 7.73
C GLY A 315 -9.80 -22.17 7.27
N VAL A 316 -9.83 -21.23 8.21
CA VAL A 316 -10.29 -19.84 8.01
C VAL A 316 -9.30 -18.86 8.62
N ILE A 317 -9.27 -17.64 8.08
CA ILE A 317 -8.46 -16.53 8.59
C ILE A 317 -9.39 -15.58 9.33
N VAL A 318 -9.10 -15.26 10.59
CA VAL A 318 -9.96 -14.48 11.50
C VAL A 318 -9.58 -12.98 11.47
N SER A 319 -10.59 -12.10 11.49
CA SER A 319 -10.41 -10.65 11.36
C SER A 319 -10.56 -9.87 12.69
N ASN A 320 -10.15 -8.60 12.68
CA ASN A 320 -9.98 -7.75 13.87
C ASN A 320 -11.23 -6.96 14.34
N ASN A 321 -12.42 -7.17 13.77
CA ASN A 321 -13.56 -6.27 14.02
C ASN A 321 -14.41 -6.66 15.25
N ALA A 322 -14.08 -6.09 16.41
CA ALA A 322 -14.88 -6.19 17.64
C ALA A 322 -15.07 -4.85 18.38
N ALA A 323 -16.16 -4.14 18.06
CA ALA A 323 -16.83 -3.15 18.93
C ALA A 323 -18.24 -2.88 18.37
N SER A 324 -19.33 -2.82 19.13
CA SER A 324 -19.51 -3.06 20.57
C SER A 324 -20.90 -3.68 20.80
N SER A 325 -21.02 -4.55 21.80
CA SER A 325 -22.32 -4.93 22.35
C SER A 325 -22.32 -4.73 23.87
N THR A 326 -23.39 -4.10 24.36
CA THR A 326 -23.80 -3.88 25.76
C THR A 326 -23.12 -2.78 26.60
N LEU A 327 -23.94 -1.76 26.88
CA LEU A 327 -24.18 -1.09 28.18
C LEU A 327 -22.99 -0.52 28.98
N ALA A 328 -22.91 0.81 28.98
CA ALA A 328 -22.17 1.57 30.00
C ALA A 328 -23.01 1.77 31.28
N SER A 329 -22.34 1.77 32.43
CA SER A 329 -22.82 2.41 33.66
C SER A 329 -21.75 3.36 34.21
N SER A 330 -22.18 4.41 34.90
CA SER A 330 -21.46 5.68 35.02
C SER A 330 -20.55 5.83 36.25
N SER A 331 -19.44 6.59 36.12
CA SER A 331 -19.09 7.70 37.05
C SER A 331 -17.83 8.52 36.67
N THR A 332 -18.01 9.85 36.66
CA THR A 332 -17.10 11.03 36.88
C THR A 332 -15.79 10.80 37.68
N ILE A 333 -14.64 11.52 37.61
CA ILE A 333 -14.14 12.80 36.99
C ILE A 333 -12.60 12.98 37.35
N PRO A 334 -11.73 13.88 36.79
CA PRO A 334 -11.69 14.71 35.56
C PRO A 334 -10.30 14.70 34.79
N LEU A 335 -9.81 15.88 34.36
CA LEU A 335 -8.56 16.35 33.68
C LEU A 335 -7.18 15.72 34.11
N THR A 336 -6.10 15.72 33.30
CA THR A 336 -5.54 16.79 32.43
C THR A 336 -4.81 16.35 31.13
N THR A 337 -5.05 17.09 30.03
CA THR A 337 -4.21 17.40 28.85
C THR A 337 -2.97 16.53 28.48
N SER A 338 -3.05 15.89 27.30
CA SER A 338 -2.05 16.06 26.24
C SER A 338 -2.66 15.67 24.87
N THR A 339 -2.78 16.62 23.95
CA THR A 339 -3.42 16.41 22.63
C THR A 339 -2.37 16.15 21.55
N ARG A 340 -2.38 14.95 20.94
CA ARG A 340 -1.86 14.78 19.58
C ARG A 340 -2.61 13.68 18.82
N THR A 341 -3.48 14.14 17.92
CA THR A 341 -4.31 13.36 17.00
C THR A 341 -3.50 12.49 16.04
N THR A 342 -3.90 11.23 15.90
CA THR A 342 -3.58 10.35 14.75
C THR A 342 -4.85 10.12 13.92
N THR A 343 -4.85 10.55 12.65
CA THR A 343 -5.91 10.23 11.69
C THR A 343 -5.54 8.99 10.88
N PRO A 344 -6.46 8.01 10.68
CA PRO A 344 -6.20 6.80 9.91
C PRO A 344 -6.31 7.03 8.40
N SER A 345 -5.79 6.07 7.61
CA SER A 345 -6.07 5.95 6.18
C SER A 345 -5.75 4.54 5.67
N SER A 346 -6.78 3.73 5.42
CA SER A 346 -6.71 2.51 4.61
C SER A 346 -7.85 2.54 3.58
N THR A 347 -7.62 2.00 2.37
CA THR A 347 -8.62 1.98 1.29
C THR A 347 -9.28 0.62 1.17
N GLY A 348 -10.55 0.54 1.59
CA GLY A 348 -11.44 -0.61 1.40
C GLY A 348 -12.61 -0.28 0.47
N ALA A 349 -13.35 -1.31 0.04
CA ALA A 349 -14.51 -1.15 -0.83
C ALA A 349 -15.63 -0.33 -0.16
N LEU A 350 -16.33 0.47 -0.97
CA LEU A 350 -17.40 1.38 -0.53
C LEU A 350 -18.72 0.60 -0.36
N TYR A 351 -19.18 0.43 0.88
CA TYR A 351 -20.52 -0.04 1.24
C TYR A 351 -21.35 1.10 1.85
N THR A 352 -22.64 0.92 2.11
CA THR A 352 -23.48 1.97 2.76
C THR A 352 -23.57 1.75 4.27
N VAL A 353 -23.34 2.81 5.05
CA VAL A 353 -23.45 2.88 6.52
C VAL A 353 -24.37 4.03 6.94
N SER A 354 -24.82 4.03 8.20
CA SER A 354 -25.51 5.20 8.77
C SER A 354 -24.50 6.25 9.25
N ALA A 355 -24.75 7.52 8.89
CA ALA A 355 -24.02 8.67 9.39
C ALA A 355 -24.58 9.16 10.73
N SER A 356 -23.71 9.73 11.57
CA SER A 356 -24.15 10.51 12.74
C SER A 356 -24.70 11.86 12.28
N VAL A 357 -25.97 12.14 12.60
CA VAL A 357 -26.54 13.48 12.45
C VAL A 357 -26.04 14.33 13.62
N SER A 358 -25.34 15.43 13.32
CA SER A 358 -24.73 16.29 14.34
C SER A 358 -25.72 17.28 14.96
N ALA A 359 -26.70 17.72 14.17
CA ALA A 359 -27.80 18.56 14.63
C ALA A 359 -29.01 18.39 13.71
N ILE A 360 -30.21 18.71 14.22
CA ILE A 360 -31.44 18.68 13.44
C ILE A 360 -32.25 19.97 13.70
N THR A 361 -32.79 20.54 12.63
CA THR A 361 -33.72 21.69 12.69
C THR A 361 -35.04 21.25 12.08
N VAL A 362 -36.15 21.54 12.75
CA VAL A 362 -37.51 21.19 12.29
C VAL A 362 -38.35 22.46 12.14
N ASP A 363 -39.30 22.46 11.20
CA ASP A 363 -40.19 23.61 10.97
C ASP A 363 -41.13 23.89 12.16
N SER A 364 -41.49 22.85 12.91
CA SER A 364 -42.27 22.96 14.14
C SER A 364 -42.05 21.75 15.05
N PHE A 365 -42.34 21.94 16.33
CA PHE A 365 -42.41 20.87 17.31
C PHE A 365 -43.45 21.20 18.38
N GLN A 366 -44.02 20.17 19.01
CA GLN A 366 -44.71 20.31 20.28
C GLN A 366 -43.69 20.31 21.42
N SER A 367 -43.88 21.13 22.45
CA SER A 367 -43.05 21.10 23.67
C SER A 367 -43.02 19.70 24.28
N GLY A 368 -41.81 19.18 24.55
CA GLY A 368 -41.56 17.81 25.00
C GLY A 368 -41.28 16.81 23.86
N ASN A 369 -41.54 17.20 22.61
CA ASN A 369 -41.33 16.42 21.38
C ASN A 369 -40.49 17.22 20.36
N GLU A 370 -39.44 17.90 20.85
CA GLU A 370 -38.45 18.66 20.08
C GLU A 370 -37.79 17.83 18.97
N GLY A 371 -37.33 18.47 17.89
CA GLY A 371 -36.68 17.78 16.76
C GLY A 371 -35.48 16.91 17.14
N SER A 372 -34.75 17.25 18.22
CA SER A 372 -33.61 16.47 18.72
C SER A 372 -33.97 15.03 19.13
N LYS A 373 -35.24 14.77 19.45
CA LYS A 373 -35.79 13.45 19.81
C LYS A 373 -36.03 12.53 18.62
N ALA A 374 -35.65 12.96 17.42
CA ALA A 374 -35.59 12.11 16.24
C ALA A 374 -34.13 11.75 15.87
N ILE A 375 -33.14 12.07 16.69
CA ILE A 375 -31.73 11.75 16.45
C ILE A 375 -30.95 11.37 17.73
N ASP A 376 -31.64 11.13 18.85
CA ASP A 376 -30.99 10.86 20.15
C ASP A 376 -30.68 9.38 20.39
N GLY A 377 -31.18 8.49 19.54
CA GLY A 377 -30.97 7.04 19.62
C GLY A 377 -31.97 6.32 20.52
N ASP A 378 -32.93 7.03 21.12
CA ASP A 378 -33.97 6.46 21.97
C ASP A 378 -35.31 6.39 21.23
N GLN A 379 -35.57 5.20 20.67
CA GLN A 379 -36.81 4.88 19.94
C GLN A 379 -38.10 5.04 20.77
N SER A 380 -38.01 5.23 22.10
CA SER A 380 -39.16 5.53 22.97
C SER A 380 -39.52 7.02 23.02
N THR A 381 -38.64 7.91 22.54
CA THR A 381 -38.94 9.33 22.36
C THR A 381 -39.32 9.65 20.91
N ILE A 382 -39.91 10.82 20.67
CA ILE A 382 -40.32 11.26 19.33
C ILE A 382 -40.09 12.76 19.13
N TRP A 383 -39.70 13.14 17.91
CA TRP A 383 -40.13 14.43 17.36
C TRP A 383 -41.60 14.33 16.97
N HIS A 384 -42.36 15.38 17.26
CA HIS A 384 -43.70 15.56 16.71
C HIS A 384 -43.91 17.04 16.37
N SER A 385 -44.29 17.30 15.12
CA SER A 385 -44.83 18.59 14.64
C SER A 385 -45.84 19.21 15.63
N ARG A 386 -45.95 20.54 15.63
CA ARG A 386 -46.84 21.23 16.57
C ARG A 386 -48.29 20.83 16.33
N TYR A 387 -48.98 20.34 17.37
CA TYR A 387 -50.39 19.94 17.30
C TYR A 387 -51.33 20.86 18.09
N ASP A 388 -50.82 21.75 18.95
CA ASP A 388 -51.62 22.75 19.67
C ASP A 388 -51.06 24.20 19.56
N PRO A 389 -51.71 25.09 18.77
CA PRO A 389 -52.59 24.73 17.66
C PRO A 389 -51.81 23.97 16.58
N ALA A 390 -52.51 23.12 15.82
CA ALA A 390 -51.88 22.31 14.78
C ALA A 390 -51.34 23.17 13.63
N GLN A 391 -50.08 22.94 13.26
CA GLN A 391 -49.49 23.52 12.06
C GLN A 391 -49.88 22.66 10.84
N ALA A 392 -50.03 23.29 9.68
CA ALA A 392 -50.35 22.58 8.44
C ALA A 392 -49.09 21.98 7.79
N LEU A 393 -49.25 20.82 7.13
CA LEU A 393 -48.29 20.28 6.19
C LEU A 393 -48.03 21.28 5.02
N PRO A 394 -46.83 21.29 4.41
CA PRO A 394 -45.74 20.34 4.63
C PRO A 394 -44.85 20.64 5.84
N HIS A 395 -44.43 19.58 6.53
CA HIS A 395 -43.42 19.65 7.59
C HIS A 395 -42.06 19.28 7.03
N ASN A 396 -40.98 19.82 7.61
CA ASN A 396 -39.63 19.43 7.21
C ASN A 396 -38.66 19.35 8.38
N ALA A 397 -37.75 18.38 8.27
CA ALA A 397 -36.65 18.16 9.18
C ALA A 397 -35.34 18.20 8.39
N VAL A 398 -34.45 19.11 8.77
CA VAL A 398 -33.13 19.33 8.19
C VAL A 398 -32.08 18.74 9.14
N MET A 399 -31.43 17.67 8.69
CA MET A 399 -30.33 17.00 9.36
C MET A 399 -29.00 17.61 8.90
N ASP A 400 -28.23 18.21 9.80
CA ASP A 400 -26.83 18.62 9.58
C ASP A 400 -25.90 17.48 9.98
N LEU A 401 -25.09 17.02 9.03
CA LEU A 401 -24.09 15.97 9.21
C LEU A 401 -22.79 16.49 9.87
N GLY A 402 -22.67 17.79 10.12
CA GLY A 402 -21.49 18.46 10.67
C GLY A 402 -20.33 18.61 9.68
N SER A 403 -20.24 17.73 8.69
CA SER A 403 -19.30 17.78 7.57
C SER A 403 -19.92 17.20 6.29
N ALA A 404 -19.28 17.43 5.14
CA ALA A 404 -19.77 16.91 3.86
C ALA A 404 -19.47 15.41 3.72
N MET A 405 -20.46 14.62 3.33
CA MET A 405 -20.37 13.16 3.13
C MET A 405 -21.02 12.74 1.81
N ARG A 406 -20.69 11.55 1.29
CA ARG A 406 -21.38 10.96 0.13
C ARG A 406 -22.66 10.27 0.59
N VAL A 407 -23.77 11.01 0.57
CA VAL A 407 -25.09 10.56 1.01
C VAL A 407 -25.72 9.65 -0.04
N THR A 408 -26.17 8.46 0.38
CA THR A 408 -26.81 7.43 -0.46
C THR A 408 -28.27 7.18 -0.12
N GLY A 409 -28.80 7.81 0.92
CA GLY A 409 -30.16 7.58 1.37
C GLY A 409 -30.50 8.20 2.71
N VAL A 410 -31.69 7.85 3.21
CA VAL A 410 -32.17 8.17 4.56
C VAL A 410 -32.86 6.94 5.17
N THR A 411 -32.95 6.94 6.49
CA THR A 411 -33.79 6.02 7.27
C THR A 411 -34.79 6.81 8.10
N TYR A 412 -36.01 6.29 8.21
CA TYR A 412 -37.08 6.87 9.00
C TYR A 412 -37.73 5.79 9.85
N LEU A 413 -37.66 5.92 11.17
CA LEU A 413 -38.41 5.11 12.11
C LEU A 413 -39.65 5.90 12.57
N PRO A 414 -40.86 5.44 12.22
CA PRO A 414 -42.10 5.93 12.81
C PRO A 414 -42.09 5.77 14.33
N ARG A 415 -42.97 6.50 15.01
CA ARG A 415 -43.13 6.46 16.46
C ARG A 415 -43.41 5.05 17.00
N GLN A 416 -42.73 4.65 18.08
CA GLN A 416 -42.88 3.32 18.71
C GLN A 416 -43.65 3.37 20.06
N ASP A 417 -44.10 4.55 20.47
CA ASP A 417 -44.84 4.80 21.72
C ASP A 417 -46.32 4.41 21.67
N VAL A 418 -46.80 3.90 20.53
CA VAL A 418 -48.20 3.48 20.32
C VAL A 418 -48.33 1.97 20.52
N PRO A 419 -49.14 1.49 21.49
CA PRO A 419 -49.38 0.06 21.68
C PRO A 419 -49.97 -0.63 20.45
N ALA A 420 -49.72 -1.94 20.31
CA ALA A 420 -50.23 -2.73 19.19
C ALA A 420 -51.76 -2.62 19.03
N GLY A 421 -52.22 -2.17 17.86
CA GLY A 421 -53.63 -1.90 17.58
C GLY A 421 -54.11 -0.48 17.92
N GLY A 422 -53.25 0.36 18.51
CA GLY A 422 -53.51 1.78 18.71
C GLY A 422 -53.45 2.59 17.41
N GLN A 423 -54.14 3.72 17.37
CA GLN A 423 -54.14 4.61 16.21
C GLN A 423 -52.86 5.46 16.20
N ILE A 424 -51.98 5.18 15.24
CA ILE A 424 -50.76 5.95 15.03
C ILE A 424 -51.14 7.29 14.36
N TYR A 425 -50.53 8.39 14.81
CA TYR A 425 -50.72 9.71 14.22
C TYR A 425 -49.36 10.33 13.92
N GLY A 426 -49.24 10.92 12.72
CA GLY A 426 -48.04 11.63 12.28
C GLY A 426 -47.03 10.76 11.54
N ASN A 427 -47.44 9.65 10.92
CA ASN A 427 -46.55 8.90 10.04
C ASN A 427 -46.31 9.71 8.76
N ILE A 428 -45.06 9.84 8.32
CA ILE A 428 -44.73 10.54 7.07
C ILE A 428 -45.20 9.69 5.89
N GLY A 429 -46.06 10.26 5.03
CA GLY A 429 -46.60 9.61 3.83
C GLY A 429 -45.81 9.96 2.57
N GLN A 430 -46.44 10.72 1.66
CA GLN A 430 -45.75 11.33 0.53
C GLN A 430 -44.70 12.31 1.03
N HIS A 431 -43.50 12.28 0.46
CA HIS A 431 -42.40 13.13 0.91
C HIS A 431 -41.38 13.38 -0.20
N THR A 432 -40.52 14.38 0.02
CA THR A 432 -39.32 14.62 -0.80
C THR A 432 -38.07 14.57 0.06
N ILE A 433 -36.99 13.99 -0.47
CA ILE A 433 -35.65 14.09 0.10
C ILE A 433 -34.83 15.07 -0.74
N GLU A 434 -34.18 16.03 -0.08
CA GLU A 434 -33.38 17.07 -0.70
C GLU A 434 -32.02 17.18 0.02
N THR A 435 -30.98 17.54 -0.72
CA THR A 435 -29.61 17.63 -0.22
C THR A 435 -29.00 19.02 -0.48
N SER A 436 -28.08 19.43 0.39
CA SER A 436 -27.39 20.73 0.28
C SER A 436 -25.98 20.67 0.88
N MET A 437 -25.10 21.55 0.39
CA MET A 437 -23.79 21.82 0.97
C MET A 437 -23.80 23.01 1.94
N ASP A 438 -24.78 23.91 1.83
CA ASP A 438 -24.78 25.24 2.46
C ASP A 438 -26.06 25.58 3.26
N ASN A 439 -27.03 24.67 3.31
CA ASN A 439 -28.34 24.81 3.97
C ASN A 439 -29.29 25.84 3.31
N THR A 440 -28.93 26.39 2.14
CA THR A 440 -29.69 27.43 1.42
C THR A 440 -30.07 27.01 -0.01
N ASN A 441 -29.13 26.42 -0.75
CA ASN A 441 -29.33 25.89 -2.09
C ASN A 441 -29.59 24.38 -2.00
N TRP A 442 -30.77 23.95 -2.46
CA TRP A 442 -31.25 22.59 -2.28
C TRP A 442 -31.45 21.87 -3.62
N ALA A 443 -30.91 20.66 -3.72
CA ALA A 443 -31.12 19.75 -4.85
C ALA A 443 -32.04 18.60 -4.43
N ARG A 444 -32.96 18.17 -5.29
CA ARG A 444 -33.88 17.06 -5.00
C ARG A 444 -33.22 15.72 -5.29
N ALA A 445 -33.09 14.88 -4.26
CA ALA A 445 -32.51 13.55 -4.34
C ALA A 445 -33.57 12.46 -4.57
N ALA A 446 -34.75 12.59 -3.94
CA ALA A 446 -35.85 11.63 -4.11
C ALA A 446 -37.25 12.26 -3.92
N THR A 447 -38.28 11.54 -4.37
CA THR A 447 -39.70 11.84 -4.12
C THR A 447 -40.45 10.52 -4.12
N SER A 448 -41.14 10.23 -3.02
CA SER A 448 -41.57 8.88 -2.69
C SER A 448 -42.76 8.90 -1.72
N THR A 449 -43.20 7.72 -1.27
CA THR A 449 -44.29 7.54 -0.31
C THR A 449 -43.95 6.38 0.61
N PHE A 450 -43.85 6.61 1.92
CA PHE A 450 -43.67 5.53 2.87
C PHE A 450 -45.00 4.80 3.13
N VAL A 451 -44.90 3.50 3.41
CA VAL A 451 -46.02 2.66 3.83
C VAL A 451 -46.46 3.05 5.25
N ASP A 452 -47.77 3.09 5.50
CA ASP A 452 -48.32 3.41 6.82
C ASP A 452 -48.26 2.21 7.78
N ASP A 453 -47.07 1.94 8.27
CA ASP A 453 -46.80 0.94 9.32
C ASP A 453 -45.67 1.45 10.25
N ALA A 454 -45.45 0.77 11.38
CA ALA A 454 -44.46 1.17 12.39
C ALA A 454 -43.00 0.72 12.09
N ALA A 455 -42.75 -0.02 11.00
CA ALA A 455 -41.42 -0.55 10.71
C ALA A 455 -40.43 0.54 10.24
N LEU A 456 -39.14 0.28 10.42
CA LEU A 456 -38.07 1.13 9.90
C LEU A 456 -38.17 1.23 8.37
N LYS A 457 -38.34 2.45 7.87
CA LYS A 457 -38.29 2.78 6.44
C LYS A 457 -36.85 3.12 6.05
N LYS A 458 -36.48 2.72 4.83
CA LYS A 458 -35.18 3.04 4.22
C LYS A 458 -35.41 3.47 2.77
N GLU A 459 -34.93 4.65 2.43
CA GLU A 459 -34.97 5.19 1.07
C GLU A 459 -33.55 5.43 0.60
N THR A 460 -33.22 4.99 -0.62
CA THR A 460 -31.88 5.10 -1.20
C THR A 460 -31.93 5.72 -2.58
N PHE A 461 -30.93 6.54 -2.88
CA PHE A 461 -30.76 7.25 -4.16
C PHE A 461 -29.29 7.17 -4.61
N PRO A 462 -28.96 7.45 -5.89
CA PRO A 462 -27.58 7.56 -6.34
C PRO A 462 -26.79 8.54 -5.46
N ASP A 463 -25.51 8.25 -5.20
CA ASP A 463 -24.78 8.99 -4.17
C ASP A 463 -24.56 10.47 -4.53
N VAL A 464 -24.77 11.35 -3.54
CA VAL A 464 -24.61 12.81 -3.68
C VAL A 464 -23.76 13.34 -2.53
N THR A 465 -22.74 14.14 -2.82
CA THR A 465 -21.98 14.86 -1.79
C THR A 465 -22.83 15.96 -1.16
N ALA A 466 -23.09 15.87 0.13
CA ALA A 466 -23.91 16.81 0.88
C ALA A 466 -23.47 16.92 2.35
N ARG A 467 -23.73 18.06 2.98
CA ARG A 467 -23.63 18.25 4.44
C ARG A 467 -25.01 18.26 5.12
N TYR A 468 -26.02 18.78 4.42
CA TYR A 468 -27.38 18.88 4.94
C TYR A 468 -28.32 18.00 4.14
N VAL A 469 -29.20 17.29 4.83
CA VAL A 469 -30.24 16.45 4.22
C VAL A 469 -31.59 16.86 4.80
N ARG A 470 -32.53 17.25 3.94
CA ARG A 470 -33.90 17.63 4.31
C ARG A 470 -34.86 16.52 3.90
N ILE A 471 -35.66 16.04 4.85
CA ILE A 471 -36.90 15.31 4.56
C ILE A 471 -38.06 16.30 4.71
N THR A 472 -38.89 16.40 3.68
CA THR A 472 -40.12 17.21 3.68
C THR A 472 -41.32 16.29 3.53
N ALA A 473 -42.12 16.16 4.59
CA ALA A 473 -43.38 15.42 4.58
C ALA A 473 -44.47 16.26 3.91
N LEU A 474 -45.04 15.74 2.83
CA LEU A 474 -46.12 16.38 2.06
C LEU A 474 -47.50 15.90 2.51
N THR A 475 -47.63 14.63 2.91
CA THR A 475 -48.86 14.06 3.47
C THR A 475 -48.57 13.24 4.74
N GLU A 476 -49.59 13.08 5.58
CA GLU A 476 -49.61 12.06 6.63
C GLU A 476 -50.04 10.72 6.03
N ALA A 477 -49.37 9.61 6.37
CA ALA A 477 -49.46 8.34 5.65
C ALA A 477 -50.86 7.69 5.68
N GLY A 478 -51.63 7.94 6.75
CA GLY A 478 -53.02 7.48 6.90
C GLY A 478 -54.07 8.55 6.60
N ASN A 479 -53.66 9.74 6.14
CA ASN A 479 -54.50 10.94 6.01
C ASN A 479 -55.26 11.32 7.30
N ARG A 480 -54.67 11.06 8.48
CA ARG A 480 -55.34 11.22 9.78
C ARG A 480 -55.36 12.65 10.31
N GLY A 481 -54.52 13.53 9.76
CA GLY A 481 -54.45 14.94 10.12
C GLY A 481 -53.18 15.60 9.60
N PRO A 482 -52.93 16.88 9.93
CA PRO A 482 -51.86 17.67 9.36
C PRO A 482 -50.51 17.46 10.06
N TRP A 483 -50.20 16.25 10.54
CA TRP A 483 -49.06 16.02 11.45
C TRP A 483 -47.93 15.22 10.79
N SER A 484 -46.73 15.40 11.32
CA SER A 484 -45.57 14.53 11.10
C SER A 484 -44.81 14.29 12.40
N SER A 485 -44.24 13.10 12.53
CA SER A 485 -43.51 12.61 13.70
C SER A 485 -42.49 11.54 13.29
N ALA A 486 -41.43 11.41 14.09
CA ALA A 486 -40.42 10.38 13.95
C ALA A 486 -39.88 9.99 15.32
N ALA A 487 -39.65 8.70 15.55
CA ALA A 487 -38.80 8.23 16.65
C ALA A 487 -37.32 8.39 16.27
N GLU A 488 -36.94 8.01 15.04
CA GLU A 488 -35.57 8.20 14.55
C GLU A 488 -35.55 8.63 13.08
N LEU A 489 -34.64 9.53 12.76
CA LEU A 489 -34.26 9.97 11.42
C LEU A 489 -32.76 9.78 11.26
N GLY A 490 -32.37 9.07 10.21
CA GLY A 490 -30.97 8.80 9.91
C GLY A 490 -30.63 9.12 8.47
N VAL A 491 -29.35 9.38 8.23
CA VAL A 491 -28.80 9.56 6.88
C VAL A 491 -27.89 8.38 6.57
N LEU A 492 -28.00 7.86 5.35
CA LEU A 492 -27.12 6.81 4.84
C LEU A 492 -26.02 7.43 4.00
N VAL A 493 -24.79 6.99 4.22
CA VAL A 493 -23.58 7.45 3.52
C VAL A 493 -22.74 6.26 3.07
N LEU A 494 -21.78 6.48 2.17
CA LEU A 494 -20.77 5.46 1.89
C LEU A 494 -19.80 5.26 3.08
N SER A 495 -19.22 4.06 3.15
CA SER A 495 -18.45 3.53 4.28
C SER A 495 -17.02 4.05 4.35
N ASP A 496 -16.66 4.94 3.45
CA ASP A 496 -15.45 5.72 3.56
C ASP A 496 -15.52 6.61 4.81
N LYS A 497 -14.97 6.09 5.91
CA LYS A 497 -14.28 6.90 6.94
C LYS A 497 -13.03 7.60 6.37
N ALA A 498 -13.01 7.92 5.07
CA ALA A 498 -12.25 9.06 4.62
C ALA A 498 -12.96 10.29 5.22
N PRO A 499 -12.33 11.07 6.12
CA PRO A 499 -12.57 12.50 6.00
C PRO A 499 -12.37 12.83 4.52
N VAL A 500 -13.30 13.58 3.90
CA VAL A 500 -13.15 14.08 2.51
C VAL A 500 -11.70 14.45 2.36
N VAL A 501 -10.98 13.70 1.50
CA VAL A 501 -9.52 13.81 1.37
C VAL A 501 -9.23 15.29 1.34
N PRO A 502 -8.54 15.86 2.35
CA PRO A 502 -8.41 17.30 2.43
C PRO A 502 -7.86 17.77 1.09
N PRO A 503 -8.45 18.76 0.41
CA PRO A 503 -8.08 19.08 -0.97
C PRO A 503 -6.57 19.34 -1.15
N SER A 504 -5.91 19.76 -0.07
CA SER A 504 -4.45 19.84 0.09
C SER A 504 -3.65 18.52 -0.08
N ARG A 505 -4.31 17.36 -0.15
CA ARG A 505 -3.76 16.04 -0.50
C ARG A 505 -4.08 15.61 -1.95
N GLY A 506 -4.69 16.48 -2.75
CA GLY A 506 -4.90 16.25 -4.18
C GLY A 506 -5.97 15.20 -4.52
N SER A 507 -6.10 14.88 -5.80
CA SER A 507 -7.11 13.95 -6.31
C SER A 507 -6.66 13.19 -7.56
N TRP A 508 -7.22 12.00 -7.76
CA TRP A 508 -7.01 11.19 -8.96
C TRP A 508 -8.13 11.41 -9.98
N GLY A 509 -7.74 11.53 -11.25
CA GLY A 509 -8.67 11.59 -12.37
C GLY A 509 -9.32 10.25 -12.72
N SER A 510 -10.05 10.25 -13.84
CA SER A 510 -10.49 9.00 -14.48
C SER A 510 -9.32 8.24 -15.08
N VAL A 511 -9.46 6.91 -15.18
CA VAL A 511 -8.50 6.04 -15.86
C VAL A 511 -8.52 6.36 -17.36
N ILE A 512 -7.35 6.61 -17.93
CA ILE A 512 -7.09 6.84 -19.35
C ILE A 512 -6.71 5.50 -19.96
N GLN A 513 -7.53 5.00 -20.89
CA GLN A 513 -7.19 3.79 -21.63
C GLN A 513 -6.10 4.07 -22.66
N LEU A 514 -5.10 3.18 -22.72
CA LEU A 514 -3.99 3.22 -23.67
C LEU A 514 -4.05 2.00 -24.60
N PRO A 515 -3.47 2.07 -25.81
CA PRO A 515 -3.41 0.94 -26.73
C PRO A 515 -2.29 -0.07 -26.38
N LEU A 516 -1.48 0.22 -25.36
CA LEU A 516 -0.28 -0.54 -24.97
C LEU A 516 0.03 -0.34 -23.48
N VAL A 517 0.86 -1.22 -22.91
CA VAL A 517 1.43 -1.06 -21.56
C VAL A 517 2.57 -0.04 -21.61
N ALA A 518 2.42 1.10 -20.92
CA ALA A 518 3.40 2.19 -20.92
C ALA A 518 4.66 1.86 -20.07
N ALA A 519 5.57 1.06 -20.61
CA ALA A 519 6.82 0.65 -19.95
C ALA A 519 7.95 1.71 -20.03
N GLY A 520 7.90 2.61 -21.01
CA GLY A 520 8.78 3.77 -21.14
C GLY A 520 8.01 5.01 -21.60
N ALA A 521 8.44 6.20 -21.16
CA ALA A 521 7.74 7.45 -21.47
C ALA A 521 8.66 8.68 -21.43
N PHE A 522 8.28 9.74 -22.14
CA PHE A 522 8.89 11.08 -22.01
C PHE A 522 7.90 12.20 -22.43
N VAL A 523 8.09 13.40 -21.88
CA VAL A 523 7.24 14.56 -22.18
C VAL A 523 7.86 15.39 -23.31
N LEU A 524 7.05 15.76 -24.31
CA LEU A 524 7.49 16.53 -25.48
C LEU A 524 7.61 18.03 -25.16
N PRO A 525 8.79 18.68 -25.27
CA PRO A 525 8.97 20.06 -24.81
C PRO A 525 8.26 21.15 -25.60
N ASP A 526 7.90 20.86 -26.85
CA ASP A 526 7.22 21.77 -27.78
C ASP A 526 5.71 21.87 -27.57
N SER A 527 5.11 20.77 -27.10
CA SER A 527 3.66 20.54 -27.14
C SER A 527 3.06 20.07 -25.81
N GLY A 528 3.90 19.67 -24.84
CA GLY A 528 3.46 19.15 -23.53
C GLY A 528 2.80 17.77 -23.57
N LYS A 529 2.73 17.13 -24.74
CA LYS A 529 2.22 15.77 -24.90
C LYS A 529 3.14 14.76 -24.21
N VAL A 530 2.60 13.61 -23.84
CA VAL A 530 3.38 12.50 -23.28
C VAL A 530 3.47 11.41 -24.34
N LEU A 531 4.69 11.09 -24.79
CA LEU A 531 4.92 9.88 -25.59
C LEU A 531 5.16 8.71 -24.63
N VAL A 532 4.45 7.61 -24.84
CA VAL A 532 4.61 6.34 -24.15
C VAL A 532 4.96 5.23 -25.16
N PHE A 533 5.67 4.21 -24.71
CA PHE A 533 6.01 3.05 -25.52
C PHE A 533 6.08 1.78 -24.67
N SER A 534 5.89 0.63 -25.33
CA SER A 534 5.99 -0.71 -24.75
C SER A 534 7.26 -1.40 -25.25
N ALA A 535 7.11 -2.26 -26.25
CA ALA A 535 8.12 -3.07 -26.88
C ALA A 535 7.71 -3.30 -28.35
N SER A 536 8.19 -4.36 -28.99
CA SER A 536 7.69 -4.80 -30.29
C SER A 536 6.22 -5.24 -30.29
N GLY A 537 5.62 -5.58 -29.14
CA GLY A 537 4.19 -5.79 -28.95
C GLY A 537 3.55 -4.77 -28.00
N ASN A 538 2.22 -4.77 -27.91
CA ASN A 538 1.47 -3.87 -27.01
C ASN A 538 1.53 -4.35 -25.55
N VAL A 539 1.69 -5.66 -25.35
CA VAL A 539 1.67 -6.36 -24.04
C VAL A 539 2.80 -7.39 -23.91
N ASP A 540 3.63 -7.54 -24.93
CA ASP A 540 4.67 -8.56 -25.07
C ASP A 540 5.95 -7.94 -25.66
N PHE A 541 7.09 -8.61 -25.47
CA PHE A 541 8.42 -8.13 -25.85
C PHE A 541 9.25 -9.17 -26.62
N ASP A 542 8.60 -10.13 -27.27
CA ASP A 542 9.26 -11.29 -27.89
C ASP A 542 9.82 -11.02 -29.30
N ALA A 543 9.18 -10.13 -30.08
CA ALA A 543 9.64 -9.76 -31.41
C ALA A 543 10.79 -8.72 -31.34
N ARG A 544 11.35 -8.33 -32.49
CA ARG A 544 12.47 -7.38 -32.58
C ARG A 544 12.30 -6.42 -33.76
N GLY A 545 13.08 -5.34 -33.79
CA GLY A 545 13.16 -4.43 -34.93
C GLY A 545 11.96 -3.49 -35.10
N LYS A 546 11.06 -3.39 -34.12
CA LYS A 546 9.90 -2.49 -34.12
C LYS A 546 9.54 -2.10 -32.69
N THR A 547 8.94 -0.93 -32.49
CA THR A 547 8.39 -0.51 -31.18
C THR A 547 6.96 0.00 -31.34
N MET A 548 6.05 -0.42 -30.47
CA MET A 548 4.72 0.16 -30.35
C MET A 548 4.80 1.41 -29.47
N THR A 549 4.25 2.52 -29.95
CA THR A 549 4.25 3.81 -29.28
C THR A 549 2.84 4.40 -29.26
N ALA A 550 2.56 5.30 -28.33
CA ALA A 550 1.37 6.13 -28.36
C ALA A 550 1.68 7.52 -27.81
N VAL A 551 0.96 8.54 -28.28
CA VAL A 551 1.07 9.91 -27.78
C VAL A 551 -0.22 10.32 -27.10
N TYR A 552 -0.16 10.64 -25.81
CA TYR A 552 -1.25 11.22 -25.03
C TYR A 552 -1.21 12.75 -25.08
N ASN A 553 -2.34 13.37 -25.39
CA ASN A 553 -2.51 14.82 -25.40
C ASN A 553 -3.29 15.29 -24.14
N PRO A 554 -2.64 15.90 -23.14
CA PRO A 554 -3.31 16.32 -21.90
C PRO A 554 -4.32 17.46 -22.10
N ALA A 555 -4.29 18.17 -23.23
CA ALA A 555 -5.20 19.28 -23.50
C ALA A 555 -6.63 18.83 -23.90
N ASN A 556 -6.78 17.61 -24.44
CA ASN A 556 -8.08 17.08 -24.88
C ASN A 556 -8.30 15.59 -24.59
N GLY A 557 -7.34 14.92 -23.94
CA GLY A 557 -7.43 13.50 -23.58
C GLY A 557 -7.16 12.52 -24.73
N ALA A 558 -6.87 12.98 -25.95
CA ALA A 558 -6.68 12.10 -27.10
C ALA A 558 -5.42 11.23 -26.97
N VAL A 559 -5.51 9.97 -27.40
CA VAL A 559 -4.40 9.02 -27.48
C VAL A 559 -4.22 8.58 -28.93
N SER A 560 -3.00 8.74 -29.46
CA SER A 560 -2.68 8.40 -30.86
C SER A 560 -1.61 7.30 -30.93
N PRO A 561 -1.95 6.04 -31.30
CA PRO A 561 -0.98 4.97 -31.47
C PRO A 561 -0.11 5.13 -32.74
N ARG A 562 1.11 4.60 -32.70
CA ARG A 562 2.02 4.46 -33.85
C ARG A 562 2.95 3.27 -33.67
N THR A 563 3.09 2.47 -34.72
CA THR A 563 4.13 1.45 -34.86
C THR A 563 5.37 2.05 -35.50
N VAL A 564 6.49 2.05 -34.78
CA VAL A 564 7.80 2.52 -35.25
C VAL A 564 8.58 1.33 -35.82
N THR A 565 9.03 1.44 -37.07
CA THR A 565 9.82 0.41 -37.78
C THR A 565 11.00 0.99 -38.55
N GLU A 566 10.97 2.28 -38.84
CA GLU A 566 11.98 3.04 -39.58
C GLU A 566 13.36 3.02 -38.91
N THR A 567 13.42 2.90 -37.58
CA THR A 567 14.67 2.76 -36.82
C THR A 567 15.17 1.32 -36.70
N LYS A 568 14.34 0.34 -37.08
CA LYS A 568 14.57 -1.10 -36.86
C LYS A 568 14.96 -1.44 -35.42
N HIS A 569 14.32 -0.81 -34.44
CA HIS A 569 14.64 -0.91 -33.02
C HIS A 569 13.39 -1.29 -32.22
N ASP A 570 13.43 -2.40 -31.49
CA ASP A 570 12.60 -2.65 -30.32
C ASP A 570 13.26 -2.04 -29.09
N MET A 571 12.68 -0.92 -28.65
CA MET A 571 13.20 -0.04 -27.61
C MET A 571 12.79 -0.46 -26.19
N PHE A 572 12.28 -1.68 -25.99
CA PHE A 572 12.03 -2.22 -24.65
C PHE A 572 13.34 -2.41 -23.88
N CYS A 573 13.33 -2.19 -22.56
CA CYS A 573 14.52 -2.24 -21.68
C CYS A 573 15.66 -1.23 -21.96
N PRO A 574 15.42 0.03 -22.38
CA PRO A 574 16.47 0.90 -22.88
C PRO A 574 17.11 1.78 -21.78
N GLY A 575 18.23 2.43 -22.13
CA GLY A 575 18.64 3.68 -21.48
C GLY A 575 18.03 4.88 -22.22
N ILE A 576 17.50 5.87 -21.49
CA ILE A 576 16.86 7.06 -22.05
C ILE A 576 17.53 8.34 -21.52
N SER A 577 17.77 9.32 -22.39
CA SER A 577 18.15 10.68 -22.00
C SER A 577 17.66 11.73 -23.01
N LEU A 578 17.31 12.93 -22.55
CA LEU A 578 16.98 14.07 -23.41
C LEU A 578 18.23 14.88 -23.74
N ASP A 579 18.49 15.08 -25.04
CA ASP A 579 19.62 15.88 -25.52
C ASP A 579 19.41 17.40 -25.35
N THR A 580 20.41 18.20 -25.75
CA THR A 580 20.38 19.66 -25.67
C THR A 580 19.31 20.33 -26.55
N ASN A 581 18.70 19.57 -27.47
CA ASN A 581 17.60 19.99 -28.32
C ASN A 581 16.26 19.32 -27.93
N GLY A 582 16.19 18.67 -26.77
CA GLY A 582 14.97 18.02 -26.28
C GLY A 582 14.57 16.77 -27.06
N ARG A 583 15.48 16.21 -27.85
CA ARG A 583 15.28 14.92 -28.53
C ARG A 583 15.50 13.79 -27.55
N ALA A 584 14.61 12.81 -27.53
CA ALA A 584 14.80 11.62 -26.71
C ALA A 584 15.78 10.66 -27.40
N ILE A 585 16.88 10.36 -26.72
CA ILE A 585 17.91 9.43 -27.14
C ILE A 585 17.66 8.12 -26.41
N VAL A 586 17.22 7.10 -27.14
CA VAL A 586 16.81 5.78 -26.62
C VAL A 586 17.83 4.75 -27.10
N THR A 587 18.45 4.05 -26.16
CA THR A 587 19.64 3.20 -26.41
C THR A 587 19.42 1.76 -25.95
N GLY A 588 19.85 0.80 -26.77
CA GLY A 588 19.85 -0.63 -26.47
C GLY A 588 18.50 -1.17 -26.01
N GLY A 589 18.56 -2.21 -25.17
CA GLY A 589 17.40 -2.97 -24.73
C GLY A 589 17.21 -4.23 -25.57
N ASN A 590 16.02 -4.43 -26.13
CA ASN A 590 15.69 -5.63 -26.91
C ASN A 590 16.53 -5.79 -28.19
N ASP A 591 16.84 -4.68 -28.89
CA ASP A 591 17.91 -4.61 -29.89
C ASP A 591 19.16 -3.93 -29.29
N ASP A 592 19.91 -4.71 -28.51
CA ASP A 592 20.88 -4.30 -27.49
C ASP A 592 21.99 -3.28 -27.86
N ASN A 593 22.39 -3.09 -29.12
CA ASN A 593 23.35 -2.04 -29.51
C ASN A 593 22.75 -0.85 -30.26
N LYS A 594 21.44 -0.86 -30.55
CA LYS A 594 20.82 0.17 -31.41
C LYS A 594 20.58 1.47 -30.65
N MET A 595 20.39 2.53 -31.43
CA MET A 595 20.00 3.83 -30.91
C MET A 595 18.90 4.44 -31.78
N SER A 596 17.91 5.03 -31.13
CA SER A 596 16.83 5.77 -31.78
C SER A 596 16.71 7.15 -31.19
N ILE A 597 16.48 8.13 -32.06
CA ILE A 597 16.36 9.54 -31.71
C ILE A 597 14.93 9.96 -32.09
N TYR A 598 14.12 10.34 -31.10
CA TYR A 598 12.83 10.99 -31.36
C TYR A 598 13.00 12.50 -31.42
N SER A 599 12.40 13.12 -32.43
CA SER A 599 12.35 14.57 -32.61
C SER A 599 10.90 15.03 -32.76
N ALA A 600 10.44 15.86 -31.82
CA ALA A 600 9.08 16.41 -31.84
C ALA A 600 8.86 17.39 -33.01
N ALA A 601 9.90 18.11 -33.43
CA ALA A 601 9.86 19.12 -34.49
C ALA A 601 9.40 18.58 -35.87
N ASN A 602 9.46 17.26 -36.07
CA ASN A 602 8.97 16.56 -37.26
C ASN A 602 8.14 15.31 -36.90
N ASP A 603 7.71 15.18 -35.62
CA ASP A 603 7.09 13.99 -35.04
C ASP A 603 7.72 12.67 -35.56
N GLY A 604 9.05 12.56 -35.46
CA GLY A 604 9.82 11.60 -36.23
C GLY A 604 10.86 10.84 -35.42
N TRP A 605 11.04 9.56 -35.76
CA TRP A 605 12.12 8.72 -35.24
C TRP A 605 13.22 8.57 -36.29
N THR A 606 14.48 8.72 -35.88
CA THR A 606 15.66 8.53 -36.73
C THR A 606 16.68 7.59 -36.09
N VAL A 607 17.42 6.85 -36.92
CA VAL A 607 18.51 5.96 -36.48
C VAL A 607 19.67 6.79 -35.94
N GLY A 608 20.10 6.50 -34.71
CA GLY A 608 21.35 7.01 -34.14
C GLY A 608 22.53 6.07 -34.44
N ALA A 609 23.76 6.52 -34.19
CA ALA A 609 24.90 5.61 -34.22
C ALA A 609 24.77 4.52 -33.15
N PRO A 610 25.10 3.25 -33.46
CA PRO A 610 25.03 2.16 -32.50
C PRO A 610 26.08 2.32 -31.40
N MET A 611 25.77 1.82 -30.20
CA MET A 611 26.71 1.78 -29.08
C MET A 611 27.89 0.84 -29.37
N ASN A 612 29.03 1.08 -28.72
CA ASN A 612 30.19 0.18 -28.80
C ASN A 612 30.00 -1.11 -28.00
N LEU A 613 29.10 -1.09 -27.01
CA LEU A 613 28.68 -2.27 -26.24
C LEU A 613 27.19 -2.54 -26.41
N VAL A 614 26.84 -3.82 -26.41
CA VAL A 614 25.47 -4.30 -26.24
C VAL A 614 25.01 -4.03 -24.80
N ARG A 615 23.82 -3.45 -24.61
CA ARG A 615 23.27 -3.08 -23.29
C ARG A 615 21.75 -3.22 -23.26
N GLY A 616 21.21 -3.55 -22.10
CA GLY A 616 19.80 -3.41 -21.74
C GLY A 616 19.70 -3.18 -20.23
N TYR A 617 18.76 -2.36 -19.76
CA TYR A 617 18.68 -1.83 -18.39
C TYR A 617 19.89 -0.99 -17.94
N GLN A 618 20.73 -0.53 -18.87
CA GLN A 618 21.68 0.53 -18.58
C GLN A 618 20.93 1.82 -18.27
N SER A 619 21.53 2.66 -17.44
CA SER A 619 21.12 4.07 -17.34
C SER A 619 22.05 4.94 -18.17
N SER A 620 21.49 6.01 -18.72
CA SER A 620 22.22 7.06 -19.41
C SER A 620 21.91 8.42 -18.79
N ALA A 621 22.83 9.38 -18.89
CA ALA A 621 22.64 10.74 -18.37
C ALA A 621 23.30 11.79 -19.27
N THR A 622 22.55 12.85 -19.57
CA THR A 622 23.05 14.05 -20.27
C THR A 622 23.99 14.85 -19.35
N LEU A 623 25.09 15.34 -19.91
CA LEU A 623 26.17 16.02 -19.19
C LEU A 623 26.15 17.55 -19.38
N SER A 624 26.99 18.24 -18.61
CA SER A 624 27.14 19.70 -18.66
C SER A 624 27.55 20.27 -20.02
N ASP A 625 28.16 19.44 -20.88
CA ASP A 625 28.55 19.78 -22.26
C ASP A 625 27.59 19.26 -23.34
N GLY A 626 26.46 18.67 -22.92
CA GLY A 626 25.45 18.11 -23.82
C GLY A 626 25.75 16.73 -24.40
N ARG A 627 26.90 16.12 -24.10
CA ARG A 627 27.15 14.69 -24.38
C ARG A 627 26.30 13.82 -23.44
N ILE A 628 26.17 12.53 -23.77
CA ILE A 628 25.39 11.57 -22.97
C ILE A 628 26.28 10.40 -22.56
N PHE A 629 26.44 10.18 -21.26
CA PHE A 629 27.19 9.06 -20.70
C PHE A 629 26.26 7.87 -20.41
N THR A 630 26.74 6.64 -20.59
CA THR A 630 26.05 5.41 -20.17
C THR A 630 27.04 4.38 -19.61
N ILE A 631 26.60 3.55 -18.67
CA ILE A 631 27.38 2.49 -18.04
C ILE A 631 26.46 1.34 -17.58
N GLY A 632 26.99 0.12 -17.49
CA GLY A 632 26.23 -1.07 -17.06
C GLY A 632 25.25 -1.59 -18.12
N GLY A 633 24.20 -2.26 -17.64
CA GLY A 633 23.10 -2.80 -18.44
C GLY A 633 23.32 -4.21 -18.97
N SER A 634 23.41 -5.19 -18.09
CA SER A 634 23.58 -6.61 -18.41
C SER A 634 22.28 -7.39 -18.59
N TRP A 635 21.14 -6.72 -18.78
CA TRP A 635 19.94 -7.33 -19.36
C TRP A 635 20.16 -7.62 -20.85
N VAL A 636 20.92 -8.68 -21.13
CA VAL A 636 21.30 -9.16 -22.47
C VAL A 636 21.47 -10.69 -22.44
N PRO A 637 21.63 -11.36 -23.61
CA PRO A 637 21.99 -12.78 -23.67
C PRO A 637 23.25 -13.12 -22.85
N GLU A 638 23.28 -14.34 -22.31
CA GLU A 638 24.23 -14.75 -21.27
C GLU A 638 25.71 -14.53 -21.62
N GLY A 639 26.10 -14.83 -22.86
CA GLY A 639 27.48 -14.65 -23.35
C GLY A 639 27.93 -13.19 -23.51
N SER A 640 27.12 -12.20 -23.14
CA SER A 640 27.45 -10.76 -23.23
C SER A 640 27.19 -9.97 -21.95
N ARG A 641 27.03 -10.67 -20.82
CA ARG A 641 26.81 -10.07 -19.48
C ARG A 641 28.14 -9.66 -18.83
N GLY A 642 28.13 -8.54 -18.09
CA GLY A 642 29.28 -8.00 -17.37
C GLY A 642 30.28 -7.22 -18.23
N GLY A 643 31.26 -6.58 -17.57
CA GLY A 643 32.33 -5.81 -18.24
C GLY A 643 31.87 -4.54 -18.97
N LYS A 644 30.66 -4.04 -18.65
CA LYS A 644 29.99 -2.97 -19.40
C LYS A 644 30.39 -1.56 -18.96
N ASP A 645 31.69 -1.31 -18.95
CA ASP A 645 32.30 -0.03 -18.61
C ASP A 645 31.74 1.14 -19.41
N GLY A 646 31.96 2.35 -18.92
CA GLY A 646 31.37 3.57 -19.46
C GLY A 646 31.63 3.79 -20.94
N GLU A 647 30.68 4.42 -21.62
CA GLU A 647 30.87 5.04 -22.92
C GLU A 647 30.05 6.33 -23.04
N ILE A 648 30.43 7.17 -23.99
CA ILE A 648 29.88 8.51 -24.14
C ILE A 648 29.49 8.80 -25.59
N TYR A 649 28.28 9.33 -25.77
CA TYR A 649 27.74 9.76 -27.05
C TYR A 649 27.97 11.25 -27.26
N SER A 650 28.53 11.58 -28.42
CA SER A 650 28.64 12.94 -28.94
C SER A 650 27.47 13.23 -29.88
N VAL A 651 26.58 14.14 -29.45
CA VAL A 651 25.36 14.51 -30.19
C VAL A 651 25.66 15.22 -31.50
N SER A 652 26.75 16.00 -31.56
CA SER A 652 27.12 16.80 -32.74
C SER A 652 27.77 15.98 -33.85
N SER A 653 28.60 14.98 -33.50
CA SER A 653 29.23 14.08 -34.46
C SER A 653 28.45 12.79 -34.70
N ASN A 654 27.42 12.50 -33.91
CA ASN A 654 26.68 11.24 -33.89
C ASN A 654 27.63 10.03 -33.74
N THR A 655 28.45 10.03 -32.69
CA THR A 655 29.47 8.98 -32.43
C THR A 655 29.52 8.58 -30.97
N TRP A 656 29.71 7.29 -30.70
CA TRP A 656 30.00 6.76 -29.38
C TRP A 656 31.50 6.56 -29.16
N THR A 657 31.99 6.79 -27.94
CA THR A 657 33.40 6.56 -27.55
C THR A 657 33.47 5.80 -26.23
N ARG A 658 34.22 4.69 -26.20
CA ARG A 658 34.46 3.91 -24.97
C ARG A 658 35.30 4.71 -23.97
N LEU A 659 34.94 4.62 -22.70
CA LEU A 659 35.65 5.20 -21.56
C LEU A 659 36.11 4.07 -20.61
N PRO A 660 37.18 3.32 -20.93
CA PRO A 660 37.67 2.22 -20.10
C PRO A 660 38.18 2.66 -18.71
N GLY A 661 38.46 3.95 -18.51
CA GLY A 661 38.73 4.54 -17.20
C GLY A 661 37.48 4.73 -16.33
N CYS A 662 36.28 4.45 -16.84
CA CYS A 662 35.02 4.42 -16.11
C CYS A 662 34.55 2.97 -15.88
N PRO A 663 35.20 2.19 -15.00
CA PRO A 663 34.85 0.79 -14.77
C PRO A 663 33.46 0.63 -14.15
N VAL A 664 32.73 -0.41 -14.57
CA VAL A 664 31.41 -0.74 -13.99
C VAL A 664 31.51 -1.44 -12.63
N ALA A 665 32.60 -2.16 -12.36
CA ALA A 665 32.76 -2.97 -11.14
C ALA A 665 32.48 -2.22 -9.81
N PRO A 666 32.85 -0.93 -9.62
CA PRO A 666 32.59 -0.20 -8.37
C PRO A 666 31.13 0.25 -8.15
N MET A 667 30.24 0.11 -9.13
CA MET A 667 28.80 0.42 -9.01
C MET A 667 27.91 -0.83 -8.97
N LEU A 668 28.50 -2.03 -8.89
CA LEU A 668 27.73 -3.27 -8.82
C LEU A 668 27.06 -3.41 -7.44
N THR A 669 25.79 -3.82 -7.44
CA THR A 669 25.12 -4.37 -6.24
C THR A 669 25.56 -5.81 -5.97
N ASN A 670 25.32 -6.31 -4.76
CA ASN A 670 25.43 -7.72 -4.41
C ASN A 670 24.11 -8.47 -4.67
N ASP A 671 23.60 -8.36 -5.90
CA ASP A 671 22.33 -8.98 -6.31
C ASP A 671 22.40 -10.51 -6.33
N ALA A 672 21.33 -11.18 -5.88
CA ALA A 672 21.22 -12.63 -5.87
C ALA A 672 21.29 -13.28 -7.28
N ALA A 673 20.86 -12.57 -8.33
CA ALA A 673 21.01 -12.99 -9.73
C ALA A 673 22.33 -12.52 -10.36
N GLY A 674 23.25 -11.99 -9.55
CA GLY A 674 24.60 -11.60 -9.95
C GLY A 674 24.63 -10.55 -11.06
N VAL A 675 25.60 -10.69 -11.97
CA VAL A 675 25.91 -9.67 -12.98
C VAL A 675 24.78 -9.41 -13.99
N PHE A 676 23.78 -10.30 -14.13
CA PHE A 676 22.58 -10.01 -14.94
C PHE A 676 21.73 -8.85 -14.38
N ARG A 677 21.85 -8.61 -13.07
CA ARG A 677 21.11 -7.56 -12.36
C ARG A 677 22.00 -6.45 -11.81
N SER A 678 23.21 -6.77 -11.37
CA SER A 678 23.97 -5.85 -10.50
C SER A 678 24.50 -4.58 -11.15
N ASP A 679 24.56 -4.49 -12.48
CA ASP A 679 24.95 -3.27 -13.22
C ASP A 679 23.75 -2.50 -13.83
N ASN A 680 22.52 -2.86 -13.47
CA ASN A 680 21.31 -2.24 -14.01
C ASN A 680 20.91 -0.95 -13.25
N HIS A 681 20.14 -0.10 -13.92
CA HIS A 681 19.36 1.00 -13.31
C HIS A 681 20.16 1.99 -12.45
N GLY A 682 21.41 2.27 -12.84
CA GLY A 682 22.29 3.21 -12.16
C GLY A 682 21.67 4.60 -11.95
N TRP A 683 21.72 5.10 -10.72
CA TRP A 683 21.21 6.43 -10.34
C TRP A 683 22.20 7.52 -10.78
N LEU A 684 22.23 7.81 -12.08
CA LEU A 684 23.21 8.68 -12.72
C LEU A 684 22.74 10.14 -12.80
N PHE A 685 23.58 11.07 -12.38
CA PHE A 685 23.38 12.51 -12.52
C PHE A 685 24.57 13.15 -13.22
N GLY A 686 24.35 13.64 -14.44
CA GLY A 686 25.32 14.55 -15.10
C GLY A 686 25.51 15.81 -14.27
N TRP A 687 26.75 16.21 -14.06
CA TRP A 687 27.18 17.25 -13.13
C TRP A 687 28.32 18.11 -13.73
N LYS A 688 28.93 18.94 -12.90
CA LYS A 688 29.97 19.92 -13.25
C LYS A 688 31.14 19.30 -14.00
N ASN A 689 31.74 20.06 -14.91
CA ASN A 689 32.96 19.67 -15.65
C ASN A 689 32.83 18.33 -16.42
N GLY A 690 31.63 17.99 -16.90
CA GLY A 690 31.37 16.73 -17.62
C GLY A 690 31.44 15.48 -16.73
N ALA A 691 31.41 15.63 -15.41
CA ALA A 691 31.38 14.50 -14.48
C ALA A 691 29.98 13.89 -14.37
N VAL A 692 29.92 12.63 -13.91
CA VAL A 692 28.69 11.94 -13.55
C VAL A 692 28.80 11.50 -12.09
N PHE A 693 27.78 11.82 -11.29
CA PHE A 693 27.59 11.23 -9.97
C PHE A 693 26.70 9.99 -10.09
N GLN A 694 27.11 8.87 -9.52
CA GLN A 694 26.31 7.66 -9.37
C GLN A 694 25.96 7.50 -7.89
N ALA A 695 24.68 7.64 -7.57
CA ALA A 695 24.15 7.65 -6.19
C ALA A 695 23.72 6.27 -5.66
N GLY A 696 23.64 5.28 -6.55
CA GLY A 696 23.09 3.95 -6.34
C GLY A 696 22.76 3.25 -7.66
N PRO A 697 22.05 2.11 -7.66
CA PRO A 697 21.40 1.48 -6.50
C PRO A 697 22.38 0.86 -5.50
N SER A 698 23.63 0.58 -5.91
CA SER A 698 24.70 0.08 -5.05
C SER A 698 24.88 0.91 -3.78
N LYS A 699 25.23 0.27 -2.67
CA LYS A 699 25.61 0.94 -1.41
C LYS A 699 26.79 1.88 -1.62
N ALA A 700 27.76 1.47 -2.43
CA ALA A 700 28.89 2.32 -2.84
C ALA A 700 28.42 3.36 -3.87
N MET A 701 28.85 4.61 -3.68
CA MET A 701 28.60 5.72 -4.60
C MET A 701 29.89 6.08 -5.34
N ASN A 702 29.77 6.62 -6.55
CA ASN A 702 30.91 6.84 -7.45
C ASN A 702 30.82 8.18 -8.17
N TRP A 703 31.99 8.80 -8.38
CA TRP A 703 32.19 9.83 -9.40
C TRP A 703 32.82 9.21 -10.63
N TYR A 704 32.30 9.54 -11.81
CA TYR A 704 32.91 9.22 -13.10
C TYR A 704 33.30 10.51 -13.84
N GLY A 705 34.53 10.58 -14.33
CA GLY A 705 35.00 11.66 -15.21
C GLY A 705 34.98 11.21 -16.68
N THR A 706 34.66 12.10 -17.62
CA THR A 706 34.43 11.74 -19.04
C THR A 706 35.44 12.36 -20.02
N SER A 707 36.56 12.87 -19.50
CA SER A 707 37.70 13.38 -20.27
C SER A 707 38.67 12.25 -20.64
N GLY A 708 39.20 12.29 -21.87
CA GLY A 708 40.17 11.28 -22.33
C GLY A 708 39.57 9.88 -22.35
N THR A 709 40.22 8.91 -21.68
CA THR A 709 39.73 7.54 -21.50
C THR A 709 38.71 7.39 -20.36
N GLY A 710 38.35 8.49 -19.68
CA GLY A 710 37.51 8.50 -18.50
C GLY A 710 38.26 8.24 -17.19
N SER A 711 37.57 8.38 -16.06
CA SER A 711 38.11 8.12 -14.72
C SER A 711 37.01 7.73 -13.72
N ARG A 712 37.40 7.12 -12.60
CA ARG A 712 36.51 6.86 -11.46
C ARG A 712 37.14 7.29 -10.14
N THR A 713 36.35 7.92 -9.27
CA THR A 713 36.71 8.23 -7.87
C THR A 713 35.61 7.72 -6.94
N ALA A 714 36.00 7.16 -5.79
CA ALA A 714 35.02 6.71 -4.79
C ALA A 714 34.32 7.91 -4.15
N ALA A 715 33.01 7.81 -3.92
CA ALA A 715 32.22 8.82 -3.22
C ALA A 715 31.67 8.30 -1.87
N GLY A 716 32.32 7.29 -1.27
CA GLY A 716 31.87 6.67 -0.02
C GLY A 716 30.64 5.78 -0.20
N THR A 717 29.89 5.56 0.88
CA THR A 717 28.66 4.78 0.89
C THR A 717 27.44 5.65 1.17
N ARG A 718 26.25 5.20 0.72
CA ARG A 718 24.96 5.83 1.04
C ARG A 718 24.58 5.60 2.51
N ALA A 719 25.28 6.26 3.43
CA ALA A 719 25.13 6.12 4.88
C ALA A 719 25.12 4.65 5.35
N SER A 720 24.14 4.28 6.18
CA SER A 720 23.93 2.92 6.70
C SER A 720 23.16 2.00 5.75
N ASP A 721 22.83 2.43 4.54
CA ASP A 721 21.96 1.71 3.62
C ASP A 721 22.59 0.40 3.09
N GLY A 722 21.74 -0.44 2.51
CA GLY A 722 22.14 -1.58 1.70
C GLY A 722 22.25 -1.23 0.21
N ASP A 723 22.15 -2.23 -0.64
CA ASP A 723 21.81 -2.04 -2.04
C ASP A 723 20.30 -1.79 -2.18
N SER A 724 19.91 -0.95 -3.13
CA SER A 724 18.54 -0.44 -3.29
C SER A 724 18.08 -0.52 -4.75
N MET A 725 18.20 -1.70 -5.36
CA MET A 725 17.75 -1.96 -6.73
C MET A 725 16.26 -1.62 -6.86
N ASN A 726 15.87 -1.01 -7.99
CA ASN A 726 14.51 -0.51 -8.23
C ASN A 726 13.99 0.55 -7.22
N GLY A 727 14.89 1.20 -6.47
CA GLY A 727 14.60 2.44 -5.75
C GLY A 727 14.80 3.66 -6.65
N ASN A 728 14.32 4.83 -6.20
CA ASN A 728 14.42 6.06 -6.98
C ASN A 728 15.48 7.03 -6.45
N ALA A 729 15.96 7.91 -7.33
CA ALA A 729 16.78 9.07 -6.99
C ALA A 729 16.31 10.33 -7.76
N VAL A 730 16.22 11.49 -7.09
CA VAL A 730 15.72 12.76 -7.66
C VAL A 730 16.59 13.93 -7.20
N MET A 731 17.13 14.72 -8.13
CA MET A 731 17.86 15.96 -7.83
C MET A 731 16.87 17.13 -7.67
N TYR A 732 16.39 17.33 -6.44
CA TYR A 732 15.32 18.29 -6.11
C TYR A 732 15.82 19.71 -5.82
N ASP A 733 17.14 19.92 -5.77
CA ASP A 733 17.78 21.23 -5.66
C ASP A 733 19.18 21.12 -6.27
N SER A 734 19.27 21.31 -7.59
CA SER A 734 20.55 21.20 -8.30
C SER A 734 21.50 22.36 -8.01
N VAL A 735 21.01 23.50 -7.51
CA VAL A 735 21.86 24.64 -7.12
C VAL A 735 22.73 24.26 -5.92
N ASN A 736 22.14 23.60 -4.93
CA ASN A 736 22.84 23.11 -3.73
C ASN A 736 23.24 21.63 -3.81
N GLY A 737 23.12 21.00 -4.98
CA GLY A 737 23.51 19.60 -5.22
C GLY A 737 22.76 18.58 -4.36
N LYS A 738 21.50 18.82 -4.01
CA LYS A 738 20.72 17.89 -3.17
C LYS A 738 19.99 16.85 -4.02
N ILE A 739 20.20 15.59 -3.65
CA ILE A 739 19.56 14.41 -4.22
C ILE A 739 18.80 13.70 -3.10
N PHE A 740 17.53 13.44 -3.35
CA PHE A 740 16.67 12.57 -2.55
C PHE A 740 16.76 11.16 -3.13
N THR A 741 16.90 10.13 -2.29
CA THR A 741 16.80 8.72 -2.72
C THR A 741 15.82 7.98 -1.83
N ALA A 742 14.98 7.11 -2.40
CA ALA A 742 13.98 6.38 -1.62
C ALA A 742 13.72 4.95 -2.14
N GLY A 743 13.49 4.05 -1.19
CA GLY A 743 13.03 2.68 -1.44
C GLY A 743 14.07 1.77 -2.08
N GLY A 744 13.59 0.87 -2.93
CA GLY A 744 14.36 -0.21 -3.54
C GLY A 744 14.57 -1.41 -2.61
N SER A 745 15.10 -2.49 -3.18
CA SER A 745 15.36 -3.78 -2.53
C SER A 745 16.83 -4.23 -2.74
N PRO A 746 17.40 -5.06 -1.85
CA PRO A 746 18.77 -5.57 -2.01
C PRO A 746 19.03 -6.31 -3.33
N SER A 747 18.07 -7.09 -3.80
CA SER A 747 18.09 -7.72 -5.13
C SER A 747 16.95 -7.18 -6.01
N TYR A 748 17.09 -7.33 -7.33
CA TYR A 748 16.13 -6.91 -8.33
C TYR A 748 14.75 -7.54 -8.15
N ASP A 749 14.72 -8.83 -7.81
CA ASP A 749 13.50 -9.61 -7.61
C ASP A 749 13.66 -10.57 -6.41
N ASN A 750 12.54 -11.14 -5.98
CA ASN A 750 12.42 -12.06 -4.84
C ASN A 750 13.01 -11.48 -3.54
N SER A 751 12.86 -10.16 -3.35
CA SER A 751 13.52 -9.40 -2.30
C SER A 751 12.57 -8.42 -1.64
N TYR A 752 12.61 -8.32 -0.32
CA TYR A 752 11.83 -7.30 0.40
C TYR A 752 12.36 -5.91 0.07
N ALA A 753 11.44 -5.02 -0.25
CA ALA A 753 11.73 -3.61 -0.40
C ALA A 753 12.04 -2.97 0.96
N THR A 754 12.74 -1.85 0.92
CA THR A 754 12.96 -0.98 2.08
C THR A 754 12.03 0.24 2.00
N SER A 755 11.82 0.89 3.14
CA SER A 755 11.25 2.24 3.23
C SER A 755 12.35 3.31 3.38
N ASN A 756 13.63 2.94 3.17
CA ASN A 756 14.78 3.80 3.44
C ASN A 756 14.76 5.06 2.58
N VAL A 757 15.14 6.20 3.18
CA VAL A 757 15.20 7.50 2.52
C VAL A 757 16.50 8.20 2.91
N HIS A 758 17.17 8.82 1.93
CA HIS A 758 18.39 9.57 2.16
C HIS A 758 18.38 10.92 1.42
N LYS A 759 19.06 11.89 2.03
CA LYS A 759 19.49 13.14 1.40
C LYS A 759 21.00 13.03 1.16
N ILE A 760 21.40 13.07 -0.11
CA ILE A 760 22.79 13.17 -0.55
C ILE A 760 23.03 14.60 -1.00
N THR A 761 24.13 15.21 -0.56
CA THR A 761 24.53 16.57 -0.98
C THR A 761 25.90 16.50 -1.67
N ILE A 762 25.92 16.79 -2.97
CA ILE A 762 27.13 16.72 -3.82
C ILE A 762 27.77 18.10 -4.03
N GLY A 763 29.10 18.15 -3.94
CA GLY A 763 29.90 19.36 -4.12
C GLY A 763 30.63 19.40 -5.46
N ALA A 764 31.95 19.63 -5.41
CA ALA A 764 32.81 19.50 -6.59
C ALA A 764 32.99 18.02 -6.99
N PRO A 765 33.12 17.68 -8.30
CA PRO A 765 33.42 16.32 -8.74
C PRO A 765 34.65 15.73 -8.03
N GLY A 766 34.60 14.44 -7.69
CA GLY A 766 35.68 13.74 -7.00
C GLY A 766 35.76 14.00 -5.48
N THR A 767 34.93 14.89 -4.92
CA THR A 767 34.83 15.09 -3.47
C THR A 767 33.81 14.16 -2.83
N ALA A 768 34.02 13.76 -1.57
CA ALA A 768 33.04 12.96 -0.85
C ALA A 768 31.75 13.77 -0.58
N PRO A 769 30.57 13.25 -0.93
CA PRO A 769 29.30 13.90 -0.61
C PRO A 769 28.94 13.76 0.88
N SER A 770 28.08 14.66 1.35
CA SER A 770 27.40 14.45 2.64
C SER A 770 26.17 13.56 2.42
N VAL A 771 25.96 12.56 3.28
CA VAL A 771 24.76 11.70 3.23
C VAL A 771 24.09 11.71 4.60
N THR A 772 22.77 11.91 4.62
CA THR A 772 21.94 11.84 5.81
C THR A 772 20.79 10.86 5.56
N ARG A 773 20.60 9.88 6.43
CA ARG A 773 19.37 9.07 6.47
C ARG A 773 18.25 9.92 7.04
N LEU A 774 17.14 10.00 6.34
CA LEU A 774 15.96 10.78 6.74
C LEU A 774 14.93 9.86 7.42
N THR A 775 13.82 10.44 7.87
CA THR A 775 12.60 9.68 8.17
C THR A 775 12.24 8.81 6.96
N SER A 776 12.01 7.52 7.20
CA SER A 776 11.59 6.56 6.18
C SER A 776 10.24 6.93 5.55
N MET A 777 9.97 6.35 4.38
CA MET A 777 8.60 6.29 3.84
C MET A 777 7.68 5.51 4.78
N SER A 778 6.39 5.80 4.72
CA SER A 778 5.34 5.06 5.42
C SER A 778 5.18 3.64 4.88
N PHE A 779 5.55 3.42 3.62
CA PHE A 779 5.50 2.13 2.95
C PHE A 779 6.85 1.77 2.33
N ALA A 780 7.27 0.51 2.47
CA ALA A 780 8.42 -0.02 1.75
C ALA A 780 8.07 -0.26 0.28
N ARG A 781 8.94 0.15 -0.66
CA ARG A 781 8.63 0.13 -2.10
C ARG A 781 9.82 -0.21 -2.97
N ALA A 782 9.72 -1.27 -3.76
CA ALA A 782 10.52 -1.51 -4.97
C ALA A 782 9.64 -1.33 -6.20
N PHE A 783 10.22 -0.92 -7.33
CA PHE A 783 9.50 -0.57 -8.57
C PHE A 783 8.55 0.64 -8.47
N ALA A 784 8.75 1.51 -7.48
CA ALA A 784 8.06 2.79 -7.43
C ALA A 784 8.63 3.78 -8.47
N ASN A 785 7.86 4.82 -8.74
CA ASN A 785 8.32 5.98 -9.51
C ASN A 785 8.27 7.23 -8.63
N SER A 786 9.14 8.21 -8.89
CA SER A 786 9.13 9.49 -8.19
C SER A 786 9.35 10.69 -9.12
N VAL A 787 8.70 11.80 -8.78
CA VAL A 787 8.55 12.99 -9.63
C VAL A 787 8.68 14.25 -8.76
N PRO A 788 9.60 15.18 -9.06
CA PRO A 788 9.62 16.49 -8.42
C PRO A 788 8.47 17.36 -8.95
N LEU A 789 7.82 18.10 -8.07
CA LEU A 789 6.69 18.97 -8.39
C LEU A 789 7.10 20.45 -8.46
N ALA A 790 6.27 21.27 -9.11
CA ALA A 790 6.46 22.72 -9.25
C ALA A 790 6.59 23.48 -7.92
N ASP A 791 6.09 22.92 -6.82
CA ASP A 791 6.21 23.51 -5.49
C ASP A 791 7.48 23.06 -4.72
N GLY A 792 8.34 22.26 -5.36
CA GLY A 792 9.61 21.75 -4.82
C GLY A 792 9.49 20.43 -4.05
N LYS A 793 8.28 19.89 -3.83
CA LYS A 793 8.08 18.59 -3.17
C LYS A 793 8.35 17.43 -4.12
N ILE A 794 8.50 16.22 -3.57
CA ILE A 794 8.71 14.99 -4.35
C ILE A 794 7.52 14.06 -4.12
N PHE A 795 6.83 13.72 -5.22
CA PHE A 795 5.77 12.72 -5.25
C PHE A 795 6.37 11.35 -5.51
N VAL A 796 6.07 10.35 -4.68
CA VAL A 796 6.48 8.94 -4.83
C VAL A 796 5.21 8.09 -4.97
N THR A 797 5.12 7.25 -5.99
CA THR A 797 3.90 6.47 -6.28
C THR A 797 4.18 5.03 -6.68
N GLY A 798 3.20 4.16 -6.43
CA GLY A 798 3.26 2.74 -6.78
C GLY A 798 4.36 1.97 -6.05
N GLY A 799 4.91 0.99 -6.75
CA GLY A 799 5.82 -0.02 -6.22
C GLY A 799 5.10 -1.07 -5.38
N GLN A 800 5.88 -2.00 -4.84
CA GLN A 800 5.41 -3.12 -4.01
C GLN A 800 6.38 -3.41 -2.86
N THR A 801 5.89 -3.99 -1.76
CA THR A 801 6.71 -4.30 -0.57
C THR A 801 7.64 -5.49 -0.76
N TYR A 802 7.34 -6.38 -1.71
CA TYR A 802 8.15 -7.52 -2.07
C TYR A 802 8.33 -7.54 -3.59
N ALA A 803 9.57 -7.44 -4.06
CA ALA A 803 9.90 -7.22 -5.46
C ALA A 803 9.65 -8.48 -6.30
N VAL A 804 8.49 -8.57 -6.96
CA VAL A 804 8.17 -9.64 -7.93
C VAL A 804 7.81 -9.00 -9.27
N PRO A 805 8.68 -9.08 -10.29
CA PRO A 805 8.35 -8.69 -11.66
C PRO A 805 7.04 -9.32 -12.13
N PHE A 806 6.26 -8.58 -12.93
CA PHE A 806 5.00 -9.05 -13.54
C PHE A 806 3.88 -9.39 -12.55
N SER A 807 3.99 -8.94 -11.30
CA SER A 807 2.99 -9.15 -10.25
C SER A 807 2.44 -7.81 -9.72
N ASP A 808 1.16 -7.83 -9.32
CA ASP A 808 0.52 -6.77 -8.53
C ASP A 808 0.42 -7.13 -7.04
N ALA A 809 0.92 -8.31 -6.64
CA ALA A 809 0.89 -8.76 -5.26
C ALA A 809 1.71 -7.82 -4.36
N ASN A 810 1.11 -7.34 -3.27
CA ASN A 810 1.70 -6.35 -2.37
C ASN A 810 1.98 -4.96 -3.00
N ALA A 811 1.29 -4.62 -4.10
CA ALA A 811 1.32 -3.26 -4.65
C ALA A 811 0.86 -2.22 -3.62
N ILE A 812 1.59 -1.12 -3.51
CA ILE A 812 1.19 0.01 -2.65
C ILE A 812 0.38 1.01 -3.48
N MET A 813 -0.91 1.11 -3.15
CA MET A 813 -1.87 1.96 -3.87
C MET A 813 -1.80 3.43 -3.45
N GLN A 814 -1.37 3.72 -2.21
CA GLN A 814 -1.21 5.09 -1.73
C GLN A 814 0.13 5.68 -2.21
N PRO A 815 0.15 6.85 -2.86
CA PRO A 815 1.38 7.62 -3.04
C PRO A 815 1.77 8.35 -1.75
N GLU A 816 2.98 8.90 -1.73
CA GLU A 816 3.48 9.74 -0.65
C GLU A 816 4.12 11.01 -1.20
N LEU A 817 3.91 12.12 -0.51
CA LEU A 817 4.48 13.42 -0.83
C LEU A 817 5.53 13.80 0.20
N TRP A 818 6.80 13.87 -0.21
CA TRP A 818 7.90 14.32 0.64
C TRP A 818 8.10 15.84 0.51
N ASP A 819 8.14 16.53 1.65
CA ASP A 819 8.44 17.96 1.70
C ASP A 819 9.91 18.20 2.15
N PRO A 820 10.79 18.75 1.27
CA PRO A 820 12.18 19.03 1.62
C PRO A 820 12.36 20.10 2.70
N ALA A 821 11.36 20.93 2.98
CA ALA A 821 11.44 21.96 4.01
C ALA A 821 11.19 21.39 5.43
N THR A 822 10.44 20.30 5.54
CA THR A 822 10.15 19.64 6.83
C THR A 822 10.73 18.23 6.97
N GLU A 823 11.27 17.69 5.87
CA GLU A 823 11.80 16.32 5.70
C GLU A 823 10.79 15.20 6.03
N LYS A 824 9.50 15.47 5.88
CA LYS A 824 8.38 14.59 6.25
C LYS A 824 7.59 14.14 5.03
N PHE A 825 7.01 12.95 5.13
CA PHE A 825 6.04 12.42 4.18
C PHE A 825 4.60 12.76 4.57
N THR A 826 3.75 12.95 3.57
CA THR A 826 2.29 12.95 3.68
C THR A 826 1.73 11.85 2.79
N VAL A 827 0.97 10.92 3.35
CA VAL A 827 0.26 9.88 2.59
C VAL A 827 -0.87 10.53 1.78
N LEU A 828 -0.92 10.19 0.48
CA LEU A 828 -1.86 10.72 -0.50
C LEU A 828 -2.96 9.68 -0.82
N PRO A 829 -4.04 10.07 -1.51
CA PRO A 829 -5.13 9.16 -1.89
C PRO A 829 -4.63 8.06 -2.81
N SER A 830 -5.21 6.86 -2.68
CA SER A 830 -4.86 5.75 -3.55
C SER A 830 -5.22 6.01 -5.02
N HIS A 831 -4.34 5.60 -5.93
CA HIS A 831 -4.72 5.37 -7.33
C HIS A 831 -5.57 4.09 -7.45
N LYS A 832 -6.22 3.88 -8.61
CA LYS A 832 -7.16 2.76 -8.80
C LYS A 832 -6.49 1.48 -9.30
N ILE A 833 -5.42 1.61 -10.09
CA ILE A 833 -4.78 0.49 -10.79
C ILE A 833 -3.36 0.28 -10.25
N PRO A 834 -2.94 -0.93 -9.84
CA PRO A 834 -1.57 -1.19 -9.39
C PRO A 834 -0.49 -0.68 -10.33
N ARG A 835 0.54 -0.02 -9.78
CA ARG A 835 1.67 0.54 -10.55
C ARG A 835 2.97 -0.07 -10.03
N THR A 836 3.25 -1.31 -10.44
CA THR A 836 4.42 -2.07 -9.99
C THR A 836 5.51 -2.08 -11.08
N TYR A 837 6.00 -3.25 -11.45
CA TYR A 837 7.05 -3.45 -12.43
C TYR A 837 6.60 -3.02 -13.83
N HIS A 838 7.44 -2.25 -14.54
CA HIS A 838 7.14 -1.55 -15.79
C HIS A 838 6.08 -0.43 -15.70
N SER A 839 5.82 0.12 -14.50
CA SER A 839 5.08 1.38 -14.38
C SER A 839 5.99 2.61 -14.60
N ILE A 840 5.38 3.74 -14.94
CA ILE A 840 6.04 5.04 -15.14
C ILE A 840 5.33 6.18 -14.40
N ALA A 841 6.04 7.29 -14.14
CA ALA A 841 5.43 8.56 -13.74
C ALA A 841 6.22 9.79 -14.25
N LEU A 842 5.52 10.84 -14.67
CA LEU A 842 6.08 12.09 -15.23
C LEU A 842 5.30 13.34 -14.79
N LEU A 843 6.02 14.45 -14.57
CA LEU A 843 5.42 15.78 -14.41
C LEU A 843 4.94 16.31 -15.76
N MET A 844 3.73 16.87 -15.82
CA MET A 844 3.20 17.54 -17.01
C MET A 844 3.32 19.07 -16.91
N LEU A 845 3.24 19.76 -18.05
CA LEU A 845 3.31 21.24 -18.14
C LEU A 845 2.24 21.96 -17.28
N ASP A 846 1.11 21.32 -17.02
CA ASP A 846 0.05 21.86 -16.16
C ASP A 846 0.28 21.58 -14.66
N GLY A 847 1.42 21.02 -14.27
CA GLY A 847 1.78 20.68 -12.90
C GLY A 847 1.18 19.37 -12.37
N ARG A 848 0.30 18.69 -13.13
CA ARG A 848 -0.22 17.38 -12.73
C ARG A 848 0.80 16.28 -13.01
N VAL A 849 0.63 15.12 -12.40
CA VAL A 849 1.48 13.94 -12.62
C VAL A 849 0.73 12.90 -13.44
N PHE A 850 1.30 12.48 -14.56
CA PHE A 850 0.84 11.33 -15.34
C PHE A 850 1.53 10.07 -14.80
N THR A 851 0.77 9.03 -14.46
CA THR A 851 1.32 7.70 -14.14
C THR A 851 0.61 6.64 -14.97
N GLY A 852 1.26 5.53 -15.28
CA GLY A 852 0.64 4.47 -16.07
C GLY A 852 1.53 3.25 -16.22
N GLY A 853 1.06 2.29 -17.01
CA GLY A 853 1.76 1.03 -17.25
C GLY A 853 1.79 0.11 -16.03
N GLY A 854 2.65 -0.91 -16.13
CA GLY A 854 2.68 -2.10 -15.29
C GLY A 854 2.39 -3.37 -16.10
N GLY A 855 3.16 -4.44 -15.92
CA GLY A 855 2.97 -5.71 -16.64
C GLY A 855 3.95 -5.94 -17.80
N ILE A 856 3.45 -5.99 -19.05
CA ILE A 856 4.12 -6.40 -20.30
C ILE A 856 4.61 -7.87 -20.31
N CYS A 857 3.72 -8.80 -19.97
CA CYS A 857 4.01 -10.24 -19.84
C CYS A 857 3.14 -11.15 -20.73
N GLY A 858 2.76 -10.68 -21.92
CA GLY A 858 1.97 -11.45 -22.89
C GLY A 858 0.56 -11.71 -22.38
N GLY A 859 0.22 -12.97 -22.09
CA GLY A 859 -1.12 -13.39 -21.63
C GLY A 859 -1.42 -13.18 -20.14
N CYS A 860 -0.57 -12.49 -19.39
CA CYS A 860 -0.76 -12.24 -17.96
C CYS A 860 -1.92 -11.26 -17.67
N SER A 861 -2.55 -11.41 -16.50
CA SER A 861 -3.63 -10.52 -16.01
C SER A 861 -3.14 -9.18 -15.45
N THR A 862 -1.82 -9.00 -15.30
CA THR A 862 -1.16 -7.84 -14.70
C THR A 862 -0.69 -6.81 -15.76
N ASN A 863 -1.20 -6.91 -16.99
CA ASN A 863 -0.97 -5.93 -18.06
C ASN A 863 -1.90 -4.72 -17.89
N HIS A 864 -1.35 -3.59 -17.46
CA HIS A 864 -2.09 -2.34 -17.29
C HIS A 864 -1.92 -1.44 -18.51
N LEU A 865 -2.81 -1.61 -19.50
CA LEU A 865 -2.86 -0.79 -20.72
C LEU A 865 -3.57 0.55 -20.44
N ASP A 866 -3.17 1.23 -19.38
CA ASP A 866 -3.82 2.45 -18.92
C ASP A 866 -2.88 3.38 -18.16
N ALA A 867 -3.41 4.57 -17.87
CA ALA A 867 -2.78 5.62 -17.12
C ALA A 867 -3.81 6.36 -16.25
N GLU A 868 -3.32 7.07 -15.24
CA GLU A 868 -4.11 7.95 -14.38
C GLU A 868 -3.37 9.28 -14.21
N ILE A 869 -4.12 10.36 -13.99
CA ILE A 869 -3.55 11.67 -13.69
C ILE A 869 -3.82 12.00 -12.22
N TYR A 870 -2.76 12.24 -11.46
CA TYR A 870 -2.84 12.83 -10.13
C TYR A 870 -2.76 14.35 -10.23
N SER A 871 -3.73 15.03 -9.65
CA SER A 871 -3.76 16.47 -9.48
C SER A 871 -3.29 16.80 -8.06
N PRO A 872 -2.09 17.37 -7.86
CA PRO A 872 -1.57 17.63 -6.52
C PRO A 872 -2.39 18.67 -5.75
N GLY A 873 -2.31 18.61 -4.42
CA GLY A 873 -3.15 19.42 -3.54
C GLY A 873 -3.01 20.95 -3.69
N TYR A 874 -1.89 21.43 -4.24
CA TYR A 874 -1.70 22.84 -4.56
C TYR A 874 -2.58 23.36 -5.72
N LEU A 875 -3.32 22.48 -6.41
CA LEU A 875 -4.30 22.87 -7.43
C LEU A 875 -5.70 23.12 -6.86
N PHE A 876 -5.89 22.97 -5.55
CA PHE A 876 -7.19 23.10 -4.89
C PHE A 876 -7.17 24.12 -3.77
N ASN A 877 -8.28 24.85 -3.64
CA ASN A 877 -8.59 25.65 -2.46
C ASN A 877 -8.99 24.73 -1.29
N PRO A 878 -9.00 25.21 -0.03
CA PRO A 878 -9.38 24.39 1.13
C PRO A 878 -10.81 23.80 1.07
N ASP A 879 -11.70 24.36 0.25
CA ASP A 879 -13.07 23.90 0.01
C ASP A 879 -13.21 22.84 -1.11
N GLY A 880 -12.13 22.52 -1.82
CA GLY A 880 -12.10 21.54 -2.91
C GLY A 880 -12.31 22.13 -4.30
N THR A 881 -12.59 23.44 -4.41
CA THR A 881 -12.65 24.12 -5.70
C THR A 881 -11.24 24.28 -6.30
N ALA A 882 -11.15 24.47 -7.61
CA ALA A 882 -9.85 24.69 -8.28
C ALA A 882 -9.23 26.03 -7.83
N ALA A 883 -7.97 25.99 -7.39
CA ALA A 883 -7.24 27.17 -6.97
C ALA A 883 -6.93 28.10 -8.15
N THR A 884 -7.05 29.41 -7.94
CA THR A 884 -6.65 30.40 -8.94
C THR A 884 -5.14 30.35 -9.14
N ARG A 885 -4.72 29.98 -10.34
CA ARG A 885 -3.30 29.81 -10.70
C ARG A 885 -2.74 31.14 -11.23
N PRO A 886 -1.50 31.53 -10.86
CA PRO A 886 -0.86 32.68 -11.48
C PRO A 886 -0.61 32.40 -12.98
N VAL A 887 -0.75 33.41 -13.82
CA VAL A 887 -0.54 33.31 -15.28
C VAL A 887 0.80 33.93 -15.66
N LEU A 888 1.62 33.19 -16.39
CA LEU A 888 2.84 33.69 -17.06
C LEU A 888 2.44 34.48 -18.31
N ASN A 889 2.22 35.79 -18.16
CA ASN A 889 1.79 36.71 -19.22
C ASN A 889 2.85 36.85 -20.31
N SER A 890 4.11 37.09 -19.92
CA SER A 890 5.24 37.12 -20.84
C SER A 890 6.49 36.53 -20.21
N VAL A 891 7.33 35.96 -21.08
CA VAL A 891 8.70 35.55 -20.77
C VAL A 891 9.58 36.14 -21.86
N SER A 892 10.62 36.88 -21.50
CA SER A 892 11.36 37.75 -22.44
C SER A 892 12.10 36.99 -23.54
N VAL A 893 12.42 35.72 -23.31
CA VAL A 893 13.12 34.83 -24.24
C VAL A 893 12.62 33.39 -24.10
N ALA A 894 12.59 32.64 -25.21
CA ALA A 894 12.34 31.19 -25.20
C ALA A 894 13.62 30.35 -25.00
N SER A 895 14.80 30.97 -25.17
CA SER A 895 16.11 30.34 -25.01
C SER A 895 17.06 31.28 -24.28
N VAL A 896 17.89 30.75 -23.38
CA VAL A 896 18.84 31.52 -22.57
C VAL A 896 20.09 30.68 -22.28
N ALA A 897 21.27 31.30 -22.28
CA ALA A 897 22.51 30.65 -21.87
C ALA A 897 22.62 30.55 -20.34
N VAL A 898 23.42 29.61 -19.84
CA VAL A 898 23.80 29.57 -18.43
C VAL A 898 24.40 30.91 -17.97
N GLY A 899 24.03 31.37 -16.77
CA GLY A 899 24.40 32.70 -16.26
C GLY A 899 23.59 33.86 -16.85
N GLY A 900 22.85 33.63 -17.94
CA GLY A 900 21.91 34.60 -18.50
C GLY A 900 20.71 34.86 -17.58
N SER A 901 19.96 35.93 -17.87
CA SER A 901 18.76 36.28 -17.12
C SER A 901 17.54 36.39 -18.02
N ILE A 902 16.38 36.02 -17.47
CA ILE A 902 15.06 36.07 -18.09
C ILE A 902 14.23 37.10 -17.34
N THR A 903 13.49 37.96 -18.06
CA THR A 903 12.44 38.79 -17.45
C THR A 903 11.08 38.13 -17.67
N VAL A 904 10.28 38.06 -16.61
CA VAL A 904 8.98 37.40 -16.59
C VAL A 904 7.94 38.39 -16.07
N THR A 905 6.76 38.43 -16.70
CA THR A 905 5.59 39.14 -16.14
C THR A 905 4.48 38.16 -15.82
N THR A 906 3.72 38.48 -14.77
CA THR A 906 2.59 37.67 -14.30
C THR A 906 1.34 38.51 -14.09
N ASP A 907 0.17 37.89 -14.04
CA ASP A 907 -1.10 38.58 -13.75
C ASP A 907 -1.24 38.94 -12.27
N SER A 908 -0.58 38.19 -11.39
CA SER A 908 -0.74 38.21 -9.94
C SER A 908 0.61 38.02 -9.22
N PRO A 909 0.79 38.54 -7.99
CA PRO A 909 2.07 38.44 -7.29
C PRO A 909 2.50 37.00 -7.00
N VAL A 910 3.77 36.70 -7.32
CA VAL A 910 4.43 35.42 -7.06
C VAL A 910 5.64 35.56 -6.16
N THR A 911 5.98 34.51 -5.41
CA THR A 911 7.03 34.52 -4.37
C THR A 911 8.30 33.77 -4.81
N ARG A 912 8.18 32.82 -5.73
CA ARG A 912 9.29 32.02 -6.25
C ARG A 912 8.97 31.49 -7.65
N PHE A 913 10.01 31.04 -8.34
CA PHE A 913 9.90 30.32 -9.59
C PHE A 913 10.62 28.97 -9.46
N SER A 914 10.11 27.93 -10.12
CA SER A 914 10.79 26.64 -10.26
C SER A 914 11.06 26.39 -11.73
N LEU A 915 12.31 26.04 -12.06
CA LEU A 915 12.70 25.56 -13.36
C LEU A 915 12.97 24.06 -13.23
N ILE A 916 12.12 23.22 -13.84
CA ILE A 916 12.20 21.76 -13.74
C ILE A 916 12.55 21.17 -15.11
N ARG A 917 13.65 20.43 -15.21
CA ARG A 917 14.07 19.83 -16.49
C ARG A 917 13.07 18.76 -16.90
N TYR A 918 12.73 18.70 -18.18
CA TYR A 918 11.81 17.70 -18.72
C TYR A 918 12.28 16.28 -18.39
N GLY A 919 11.35 15.39 -18.05
CA GLY A 919 11.65 14.01 -17.65
C GLY A 919 11.53 13.00 -18.79
N SER A 920 12.34 11.96 -18.72
CA SER A 920 12.17 10.69 -19.44
C SER A 920 12.28 9.55 -18.42
N VAL A 921 11.46 8.51 -18.55
CA VAL A 921 11.34 7.48 -17.51
C VAL A 921 11.12 6.09 -18.09
N THR A 922 11.78 5.11 -17.50
CA THR A 922 11.50 3.67 -17.68
C THR A 922 12.12 2.93 -16.50
N HIS A 923 11.53 1.81 -16.07
CA HIS A 923 12.12 0.94 -15.03
C HIS A 923 12.62 1.68 -13.77
N THR A 924 11.82 2.60 -13.20
CA THR A 924 12.17 3.46 -12.04
C THR A 924 13.23 4.56 -12.29
N VAL A 925 13.93 4.52 -13.43
CA VAL A 925 15.02 5.43 -13.79
C VAL A 925 14.48 6.67 -14.51
N ASN A 926 14.82 7.86 -14.01
CA ASN A 926 14.63 9.13 -14.70
C ASN A 926 15.81 10.06 -14.34
N THR A 927 16.80 10.11 -15.24
CA THR A 927 18.06 10.87 -15.05
C THR A 927 18.01 12.30 -15.59
N ASP A 928 16.98 12.60 -16.39
CA ASP A 928 16.78 13.91 -16.99
C ASP A 928 16.17 14.92 -16.01
N GLN A 929 15.22 14.49 -15.17
CA GLN A 929 14.51 15.37 -14.25
C GLN A 929 15.43 15.93 -13.15
N ARG A 930 15.38 17.26 -12.97
CA ARG A 930 16.03 17.97 -11.87
C ARG A 930 15.41 19.36 -11.68
N VAL A 931 15.56 19.93 -10.50
CA VAL A 931 14.92 21.19 -10.11
C VAL A 931 15.96 22.27 -9.81
N ILE A 932 15.74 23.46 -10.35
CA ILE A 932 16.36 24.71 -9.92
C ILE A 932 15.26 25.57 -9.30
N LEU A 933 15.43 25.94 -8.04
CA LEU A 933 14.57 26.92 -7.36
C LEU A 933 15.17 28.31 -7.53
N LEU A 934 14.38 29.25 -8.06
CA LEU A 934 14.80 30.60 -8.38
C LEU A 934 14.05 31.61 -7.51
N THR A 935 14.81 32.37 -6.73
CA THR A 935 14.30 33.57 -6.04
C THR A 935 14.39 34.74 -7.02
N PRO A 936 13.26 35.41 -7.36
CA PRO A 936 13.29 36.51 -8.30
C PRO A 936 13.99 37.75 -7.72
N THR A 937 14.60 38.54 -8.61
CA THR A 937 15.10 39.88 -8.26
C THR A 937 14.18 40.95 -8.88
N GLY A 938 13.96 42.02 -8.11
CA GLY A 938 13.06 43.13 -8.48
C GLY A 938 11.59 42.91 -8.10
N THR A 939 11.01 43.91 -7.44
CA THR A 939 9.55 44.14 -7.35
C THR A 939 9.19 45.41 -8.13
N GLY A 940 9.64 45.46 -9.39
CA GLY A 940 9.35 46.57 -10.30
C GLY A 940 7.88 46.57 -10.68
N SER A 941 7.11 47.48 -10.06
CA SER A 941 5.76 47.94 -10.44
C SER A 941 5.04 47.11 -11.52
N GLY A 942 4.09 46.26 -11.12
CA GLY A 942 3.23 45.50 -12.05
C GLY A 942 3.66 44.07 -12.31
N ASN A 943 4.03 43.32 -11.26
CA ASN A 943 4.28 41.86 -11.30
C ASN A 943 5.33 41.42 -12.34
N SER A 944 6.39 42.22 -12.50
CA SER A 944 7.56 41.93 -13.33
C SER A 944 8.77 41.50 -12.47
N TYR A 945 9.45 40.43 -12.91
CA TYR A 945 10.50 39.74 -12.16
C TYR A 945 11.69 39.39 -13.06
N THR A 946 12.91 39.49 -12.54
CA THR A 946 14.12 39.00 -13.23
C THR A 946 14.64 37.73 -12.57
N LEU A 947 14.88 36.69 -13.39
CA LEU A 947 15.36 35.37 -13.00
C LEU A 947 16.73 35.11 -13.63
N THR A 948 17.76 34.87 -12.81
CA THR A 948 19.10 34.52 -13.30
C THR A 948 19.28 33.00 -13.31
N ILE A 949 19.64 32.44 -14.46
CA ILE A 949 19.95 31.01 -14.61
C ILE A 949 21.34 30.74 -14.02
N PRO A 950 21.57 29.64 -13.27
CA PRO A 950 22.90 29.28 -12.78
C PRO A 950 23.95 29.26 -13.90
N GLY A 951 25.13 29.82 -13.63
CA GLY A 951 26.25 29.92 -14.59
C GLY A 951 26.99 28.61 -14.88
N ASP A 952 26.66 27.54 -14.16
CA ASP A 952 27.30 26.23 -14.26
C ASP A 952 26.35 25.26 -14.97
N SER A 953 26.71 24.82 -16.17
CA SER A 953 25.89 23.90 -16.96
C SER A 953 25.81 22.48 -16.38
N GLY A 954 26.58 22.14 -15.34
CA GLY A 954 26.35 20.94 -14.53
C GLY A 954 25.16 21.05 -13.59
N ILE A 955 24.82 22.28 -13.16
CA ILE A 955 23.64 22.60 -12.35
C ILE A 955 22.43 22.78 -13.27
N ALA A 956 22.58 23.65 -14.28
CA ALA A 956 21.59 23.96 -15.30
C ALA A 956 21.95 23.24 -16.61
N LEU A 957 21.78 21.90 -16.62
CA LEU A 957 21.97 21.07 -17.81
C LEU A 957 21.32 21.68 -19.07
N PRO A 958 22.05 21.79 -20.19
CA PRO A 958 21.48 22.23 -21.45
C PRO A 958 20.31 21.32 -21.89
N GLY A 959 19.35 21.91 -22.59
CA GLY A 959 18.08 21.26 -22.97
C GLY A 959 16.86 22.05 -22.51
N TYR A 960 15.70 21.41 -22.50
CA TYR A 960 14.43 22.06 -22.17
C TYR A 960 14.02 21.89 -20.71
N TRP A 961 13.41 22.95 -20.19
CA TRP A 961 12.92 23.06 -18.82
C TRP A 961 11.52 23.66 -18.77
N MET A 962 10.73 23.25 -17.79
CA MET A 962 9.42 23.80 -17.45
C MET A 962 9.61 24.94 -16.45
N LEU A 963 9.32 26.18 -16.85
CA LEU A 963 9.30 27.34 -15.96
C LEU A 963 7.91 27.51 -15.35
N PHE A 964 7.78 27.31 -14.04
CA PHE A 964 6.59 27.60 -13.26
C PHE A 964 6.78 28.87 -12.41
N ALA A 965 5.77 29.73 -12.36
CA ALA A 965 5.64 30.77 -11.33
C ALA A 965 4.79 30.25 -10.18
N VAL A 966 5.16 30.53 -8.92
CA VAL A 966 4.44 29.99 -7.74
C VAL A 966 4.05 31.13 -6.80
N ASN A 967 2.76 31.21 -6.48
CA ASN A 967 2.23 32.26 -5.61
C ASN A 967 2.49 31.99 -4.11
N ALA A 968 2.12 32.93 -3.25
CA ALA A 968 2.32 32.82 -1.80
C ALA A 968 1.60 31.62 -1.15
N ALA A 969 0.51 31.13 -1.75
CA ALA A 969 -0.21 29.93 -1.30
C ALA A 969 0.39 28.61 -1.83
N GLY A 970 1.46 28.67 -2.63
CA GLY A 970 2.10 27.50 -3.23
C GLY A 970 1.48 27.03 -4.55
N VAL A 971 0.49 27.73 -5.08
CA VAL A 971 -0.19 27.37 -6.34
C VAL A 971 0.71 27.71 -7.53
N PRO A 972 1.04 26.75 -8.42
CA PRO A 972 1.87 26.99 -9.58
C PRO A 972 1.06 27.43 -10.80
N SER A 973 1.67 28.22 -11.68
CA SER A 973 1.18 28.51 -13.03
C SER A 973 1.08 27.24 -13.88
N ILE A 974 0.47 27.31 -15.07
CA ILE A 974 0.87 26.40 -16.15
C ILE A 974 2.29 26.81 -16.58
N ALA A 975 3.18 25.85 -16.83
CA ALA A 975 4.56 26.15 -17.18
C ALA A 975 4.71 26.69 -18.61
N LYS A 976 5.79 27.44 -18.83
CA LYS A 976 6.32 27.77 -20.16
C LYS A 976 7.61 26.99 -20.40
N SER A 977 7.79 26.45 -21.60
CA SER A 977 9.03 25.77 -21.99
C SER A 977 10.16 26.80 -22.20
N ILE A 978 11.30 26.58 -21.55
CA ILE A 978 12.52 27.38 -21.72
C ILE A 978 13.67 26.46 -22.11
N LYS A 979 14.40 26.83 -23.17
CA LYS A 979 15.65 26.15 -23.54
C LYS A 979 16.83 26.80 -22.81
N VAL A 980 17.57 26.00 -22.04
CA VAL A 980 18.87 26.40 -21.49
C VAL A 980 19.96 25.95 -22.47
N THR A 981 20.85 26.87 -22.84
CA THR A 981 22.05 26.58 -23.65
C THR A 981 23.30 26.71 -22.81
N MET A 982 24.40 26.17 -23.33
CA MET A 982 25.76 26.55 -22.91
C MET A 982 26.03 28.02 -23.25
#